data_AF-A0A432SIF4-F1
#
_entry.id   AF-A0A432SIF4-F1
#
_cell.length_a   1.000
_cell.length_b   1.000
_cell.length_c   1.000
_cell.angle_alpha   90.00
_cell.angle_beta   90.00
_cell.angle_gamma   90.00
#
_symmetry.space_group_name_H-M   'P 1'
#
loop_
_entity.id
_entity.type
_entity.pdbx_description
1 polymer ?
#
loop_
_entity_poly.entity_id
_entity_poly.type
_entity_poly.pdbx_seq_one_letter_code
_entity_poly.pdbx_strand_id
1 'polypeptide(L)'
;MLNTFTALVERAGGNDTPEGNALNRLGIRRIEEALKEYLSANLRGHRAMAREPLMFYKSREDELALILISTIVGALLKAPASVQNLTKLVGRAIDNAKLLDVFSKENPKLDAYIEYEYKRRGIKYIQSRKKRLASILIAEPEDIVHISTPLALIDLLIKQNLGLFEIIRRHGQLYIGKRTAGKLTKTMYYLKLSEESRKMISVVQDRLIDLSILYKPLVIKPKQWDLSTVNGSNHGGYWHNTKIPFVRHKNKLSRGIWNKLRQLNGRESINDGEIYTEWDKPQYLSRLTKVVNGIQGTKWRVNQYILDIASEICDKNIVDPESPSENPRCIGKIPYMDYVNVNDLVDPEHYGPVYLNAQGRVRHVNRADYKAYYTAKEKTLAKLEAMNSKRVMFRLAINLAKEFSKYEHFYFSYSIDFRGRLYPVQQILNPQSNSNVKALLEFATPVIPTQQGLYWLRIAVANSAGQDKLTFEERIQWVSDNFIDIAESASEPLSKASFWSSLEEPLMFLSACKALTDGLRGLPVHFPVALDATCSGIQIYSGLLLDKEGAEAVNVVHKSGQTRPNDIYQQVADLVNKYLSLGEYPKKISFNDSEGIYRVASTEIEAKSLEGKVHRGLVKRNVMTQPYSVTMHGMFDQLRELFDASEANGDVFWRGEKWIAIRLLVLLNSRAIAEVVKGASIGQQYIKELAREINLENKPLQWETPIFKFPVIQTQTKNKMRRIKCALGKIKFLQSTTDMDKKRQSNAIAPNLIHSLDAVLMYLTVERLLISGCESFNLIHDSFSVPCNEVDQLNKCVRDSYVELFEGDPLEDWYKQMQMQVSKILTTPNKVIVGDLDLGQVKDSTYIFN
;
A
#
# COMPACT_ATOMS: atom_id res chain seq x y z
N MET A 1 13.30 23.97 1.72
CA MET A 1 13.30 22.78 0.83
C MET A 1 14.69 22.37 0.33
N LEU A 2 15.61 23.30 0.01
CA LEU A 2 17.01 22.95 -0.33
C LEU A 2 17.73 22.16 0.77
N ASN A 3 17.54 22.53 2.05
CA ASN A 3 18.13 21.84 3.21
C ASN A 3 17.62 20.39 3.38
N THR A 4 16.37 20.12 2.97
CA THR A 4 15.80 18.77 2.97
C THR A 4 16.41 17.88 1.88
N PHE A 5 16.81 18.45 0.74
CA PHE A 5 17.47 17.71 -0.34
C PHE A 5 18.90 17.29 0.04
N THR A 6 19.69 18.21 0.61
CA THR A 6 21.04 17.89 1.13
C THR A 6 20.94 16.78 2.18
N ALA A 7 19.96 16.86 3.08
CA ALA A 7 19.67 15.82 4.06
C ALA A 7 19.19 14.49 3.43
N LEU A 8 18.47 14.52 2.31
CA LEU A 8 18.01 13.33 1.57
C LEU A 8 19.15 12.67 0.81
N VAL A 9 20.07 13.44 0.21
CA VAL A 9 21.30 12.94 -0.43
C VAL A 9 22.27 12.37 0.62
N GLU A 10 22.34 12.99 1.80
CA GLU A 10 23.10 12.50 2.96
C GLU A 10 22.53 11.18 3.51
N ARG A 11 21.20 11.06 3.63
CA ARG A 11 20.50 9.87 4.17
C ARG A 11 20.33 8.74 3.14
N ALA A 12 20.09 9.05 1.86
CA ALA A 12 19.84 8.08 0.79
C ALA A 12 21.10 7.64 0.04
N GLY A 13 22.28 8.18 0.37
CA GLY A 13 23.55 7.72 -0.22
C GLY A 13 23.74 8.07 -1.70
N GLY A 14 23.07 9.12 -2.19
CA GLY A 14 23.20 9.65 -3.56
C GLY A 14 22.63 8.77 -4.67
N ASN A 15 22.86 7.45 -4.64
CA ASN A 15 22.54 6.53 -5.74
C ASN A 15 21.07 6.16 -5.89
N ASP A 16 20.31 6.19 -4.80
CA ASP A 16 18.88 5.87 -4.80
C ASP A 16 18.00 7.06 -5.20
N THR A 17 18.61 8.21 -5.50
CA THR A 17 17.91 9.40 -5.96
C THR A 17 17.57 9.28 -7.46
N PRO A 18 16.47 9.87 -7.97
CA PRO A 18 16.18 9.91 -9.40
C PRO A 18 17.34 10.47 -10.24
N GLU A 19 18.06 11.44 -9.69
CA GLU A 19 19.25 12.09 -10.23
C GLU A 19 20.42 11.11 -10.35
N GLY A 20 20.75 10.41 -9.26
CA GLY A 20 21.77 9.37 -9.26
C GLY A 20 21.44 8.22 -10.20
N ASN A 21 20.18 7.80 -10.26
CA ASN A 21 19.71 6.78 -11.19
C ASN A 21 19.83 7.20 -12.66
N ALA A 22 19.54 8.46 -12.98
CA ALA A 22 19.69 8.99 -14.35
C ALA A 22 21.17 8.97 -14.78
N LEU A 23 22.07 9.45 -13.92
CA LEU A 23 23.52 9.46 -14.18
C LEU A 23 24.09 8.03 -14.30
N ASN A 24 23.67 7.11 -13.43
CA ASN A 24 24.10 5.71 -13.48
C ASN A 24 23.68 5.03 -14.80
N ARG A 25 22.47 5.29 -15.30
CA ARG A 25 21.98 4.69 -16.55
C ARG A 25 22.77 5.13 -17.78
N LEU A 26 23.26 6.37 -17.80
CA LEU A 26 24.03 6.90 -18.92
C LEU A 26 25.40 6.26 -19.05
N GLY A 27 26.01 5.84 -17.94
CA GLY A 27 27.36 5.29 -17.95
C GLY A 27 27.49 3.78 -17.85
N ILE A 28 26.50 3.06 -17.30
CA ILE A 28 26.59 1.60 -17.08
C ILE A 28 26.98 0.83 -18.35
N ARG A 29 26.30 1.09 -19.48
CA ARG A 29 26.48 0.28 -20.70
C ARG A 29 27.88 0.42 -21.30
N ARG A 30 28.41 1.64 -21.38
CA ARG A 30 29.75 1.89 -21.94
C ARG A 30 30.86 1.40 -21.00
N ILE A 31 30.65 1.52 -19.69
CA ILE A 31 31.58 0.95 -18.70
C ILE A 31 31.56 -0.57 -18.79
N GLU A 32 30.40 -1.20 -18.95
CA GLU A 32 30.28 -2.65 -19.15
C GLU A 32 31.07 -3.12 -20.39
N GLU A 33 30.89 -2.44 -21.52
CA GLU A 33 31.62 -2.74 -22.78
C GLU A 33 33.15 -2.62 -22.57
N ALA A 34 33.59 -1.53 -21.95
CA ALA A 34 35.01 -1.31 -21.64
C ALA A 34 35.58 -2.32 -20.63
N LEU A 35 34.78 -2.78 -19.68
CA LEU A 35 35.18 -3.82 -18.72
C LEU A 35 35.29 -5.19 -19.40
N LYS A 36 34.41 -5.52 -20.36
CA LYS A 36 34.52 -6.76 -21.15
C LYS A 36 35.84 -6.81 -21.93
N GLU A 37 36.21 -5.69 -22.55
CA GLU A 37 37.49 -5.56 -23.24
C GLU A 37 38.67 -5.67 -22.26
N TYR A 38 38.61 -4.94 -21.15
CA TYR A 38 39.69 -4.93 -20.15
C TYR A 38 39.91 -6.29 -19.48
N LEU A 39 38.84 -7.02 -19.16
CA LEU A 39 38.93 -8.35 -18.55
C LEU A 39 39.40 -9.41 -19.55
N SER A 40 39.07 -9.26 -20.83
CA SER A 40 39.44 -10.20 -21.90
C SER A 40 40.81 -9.91 -22.54
N ALA A 41 41.38 -8.74 -22.32
CA ALA A 41 42.66 -8.33 -22.90
C ALA A 41 43.86 -9.15 -22.40
N ASN A 42 44.86 -9.38 -23.25
CA ASN A 42 46.11 -10.05 -22.84
C ASN A 42 47.07 -9.04 -22.18
N LEU A 43 46.88 -8.80 -20.87
CA LEU A 43 47.65 -7.82 -20.10
C LEU A 43 48.88 -8.47 -19.42
N ARG A 44 49.98 -7.72 -19.31
CA ARG A 44 51.23 -8.13 -18.62
C ARG A 44 51.61 -7.13 -17.51
N GLY A 45 52.43 -7.56 -16.55
CA GLY A 45 52.98 -6.71 -15.49
C GLY A 45 51.92 -6.17 -14.51
N HIS A 46 52.10 -4.94 -14.00
CA HIS A 46 51.19 -4.33 -13.01
C HIS A 46 49.72 -4.26 -13.43
N ARG A 47 49.42 -4.19 -14.73
CA ARG A 47 48.04 -4.23 -15.24
C ARG A 47 47.41 -5.62 -15.11
N ALA A 48 48.19 -6.69 -15.24
CA ALA A 48 47.72 -8.05 -15.02
C ALA A 48 47.38 -8.27 -13.53
N MET A 49 48.25 -7.82 -12.62
CA MET A 49 48.01 -7.87 -11.17
C MET A 49 46.78 -7.04 -10.77
N ALA A 50 46.60 -5.85 -11.34
CA ALA A 50 45.43 -5.01 -11.05
C ALA A 50 44.10 -5.61 -11.56
N ARG A 51 44.15 -6.45 -12.60
CA ARG A 51 42.97 -7.15 -13.14
C ARG A 51 42.61 -8.39 -12.33
N GLU A 52 43.57 -9.09 -11.76
CA GLU A 52 43.38 -10.40 -11.12
C GLU A 52 42.21 -10.43 -10.12
N PRO A 53 42.04 -9.47 -9.18
CA PRO A 53 40.88 -9.47 -8.27
C PRO A 53 39.53 -9.24 -8.98
N LEU A 54 39.54 -8.66 -10.18
CA LEU A 54 38.34 -8.39 -11.00
C LEU A 54 37.90 -9.60 -11.82
N MET A 55 38.74 -10.63 -11.96
CA MET A 55 38.38 -11.86 -12.69
C MET A 55 37.21 -12.59 -12.05
N PHE A 56 36.94 -12.37 -10.77
CA PHE A 56 35.71 -12.78 -10.09
C PHE A 56 34.43 -12.33 -10.81
N TYR A 57 34.48 -11.17 -11.49
CA TYR A 57 33.38 -10.59 -12.24
C TYR A 57 33.41 -10.89 -13.74
N LYS A 58 34.27 -11.82 -14.21
CA LYS A 58 34.25 -12.25 -15.61
C LYS A 58 32.90 -12.89 -15.94
N SER A 59 32.29 -12.48 -17.06
CA SER A 59 30.89 -12.79 -17.44
C SER A 59 29.81 -12.14 -16.54
N ARG A 60 30.20 -11.19 -15.67
CA ARG A 60 29.35 -10.36 -14.79
C ARG A 60 29.82 -8.90 -14.80
N GLU A 61 30.23 -8.42 -15.97
CA GLU A 61 30.82 -7.09 -16.14
C GLU A 61 29.81 -5.97 -15.89
N ASP A 62 28.52 -6.25 -16.09
CA ASP A 62 27.40 -5.38 -15.78
C ASP A 62 27.29 -5.09 -14.27
N GLU A 63 27.52 -6.10 -13.43
CA GLU A 63 27.58 -5.98 -11.97
C GLU A 63 28.76 -5.08 -11.54
N LEU A 64 29.95 -5.30 -12.10
CA LEU A 64 31.14 -4.50 -11.79
C LEU A 64 31.00 -3.05 -12.27
N ALA A 65 30.45 -2.85 -13.47
CA ALA A 65 30.15 -1.52 -14.02
C ALA A 65 29.22 -0.73 -13.11
N LEU A 66 28.16 -1.39 -12.63
CA LEU A 66 27.18 -0.80 -11.73
C LEU A 66 27.80 -0.44 -10.37
N ILE A 67 28.60 -1.33 -9.78
CA ILE A 67 29.30 -1.07 -8.50
C ILE A 67 30.21 0.14 -8.63
N LEU A 68 30.99 0.20 -9.72
CA LEU A 68 31.95 1.27 -9.99
C LEU A 68 31.25 2.62 -10.15
N ILE A 69 30.29 2.73 -11.09
CA ILE A 69 29.64 4.01 -11.38
C ILE A 69 28.79 4.49 -10.21
N SER A 70 28.04 3.61 -9.56
CA SER A 70 27.21 4.00 -8.41
C SER A 70 28.08 4.49 -7.26
N THR A 71 29.20 3.83 -6.97
CA THR A 71 30.07 4.27 -5.86
C THR A 71 30.65 5.67 -6.11
N ILE A 72 31.03 5.97 -7.36
CA ILE A 72 31.58 7.27 -7.74
C ILE A 72 30.49 8.34 -7.80
N VAL A 73 29.38 8.10 -8.50
CA VAL A 73 28.26 9.05 -8.61
C VAL A 73 27.72 9.40 -7.22
N GLY A 74 27.49 8.40 -6.36
CA GLY A 74 27.00 8.62 -4.99
C GLY A 74 27.95 9.45 -4.12
N ALA A 75 29.26 9.36 -4.34
CA ALA A 75 30.24 10.21 -3.66
C ALA A 75 30.24 11.64 -4.22
N LEU A 76 30.19 11.78 -5.55
CA LEU A 76 30.29 13.07 -6.24
C LEU A 76 29.01 13.92 -6.18
N LEU A 77 27.85 13.29 -5.99
CA LEU A 77 26.59 13.98 -5.70
C LEU A 77 26.62 14.73 -4.36
N LYS A 78 27.47 14.31 -3.42
CA LYS A 78 27.64 14.98 -2.12
C LYS A 78 28.63 16.14 -2.22
N ALA A 79 29.81 15.88 -2.75
CA ALA A 79 30.86 16.87 -2.93
C ALA A 79 31.94 16.35 -3.91
N PRO A 80 32.76 17.23 -4.51
CA PRO A 80 33.97 16.81 -5.21
C PRO A 80 34.86 15.94 -4.32
N ALA A 81 35.30 14.80 -4.83
CA ALA A 81 36.07 13.82 -4.06
C ALA A 81 37.47 13.63 -4.63
N SER A 82 38.48 13.54 -3.76
CA SER A 82 39.85 13.22 -4.18
C SER A 82 39.91 11.81 -4.77
N VAL A 83 40.76 11.59 -5.78
CA VAL A 83 40.96 10.26 -6.39
C VAL A 83 41.30 9.21 -5.33
N GLN A 84 42.12 9.53 -4.32
CA GLN A 84 42.48 8.62 -3.24
C GLN A 84 41.27 8.16 -2.40
N ASN A 85 40.34 9.08 -2.12
CA ASN A 85 39.11 8.74 -1.40
C ASN A 85 38.19 7.87 -2.27
N LEU A 86 38.08 8.18 -3.56
CA LEU A 86 37.31 7.34 -4.50
C LEU A 86 37.89 5.93 -4.62
N THR A 87 39.22 5.80 -4.73
CA THR A 87 39.90 4.49 -4.74
C THR A 87 39.56 3.65 -3.52
N LYS A 88 39.57 4.26 -2.32
CA LYS A 88 39.19 3.58 -1.07
C LYS A 88 37.71 3.17 -1.06
N LEU A 89 36.82 4.03 -1.56
CA LEU A 89 35.38 3.74 -1.61
C LEU A 89 35.06 2.62 -2.61
N VAL A 90 35.64 2.68 -3.81
CA VAL A 90 35.47 1.66 -4.85
C VAL A 90 36.05 0.32 -4.42
N GLY A 91 37.25 0.30 -3.80
CA GLY A 91 37.82 -0.93 -3.24
C GLY A 91 36.90 -1.58 -2.21
N ARG A 92 36.48 -0.82 -1.20
CA ARG A 92 35.52 -1.30 -0.19
C ARG A 92 34.20 -1.78 -0.79
N ALA A 93 33.72 -1.11 -1.83
CA ALA A 93 32.47 -1.47 -2.51
C ALA A 93 32.59 -2.83 -3.21
N ILE A 94 33.71 -3.07 -3.91
CA ILE A 94 34.02 -4.34 -4.57
C ILE A 94 34.21 -5.45 -3.54
N ASP A 95 34.96 -5.21 -2.46
CA ASP A 95 35.19 -6.20 -1.40
C ASP A 95 33.87 -6.60 -0.73
N ASN A 96 33.04 -5.61 -0.37
CA ASN A 96 31.73 -5.87 0.22
C ASN A 96 30.83 -6.66 -0.74
N ALA A 97 30.94 -6.37 -2.04
CA ALA A 97 30.20 -7.09 -3.05
C ALA A 97 30.71 -8.55 -3.14
N LYS A 98 32.01 -8.79 -3.34
CA LYS A 98 32.57 -10.15 -3.34
C LYS A 98 32.14 -10.94 -2.10
N LEU A 99 32.27 -10.34 -0.90
CA LEU A 99 31.88 -10.95 0.37
C LEU A 99 30.39 -11.33 0.43
N LEU A 100 29.50 -10.45 -0.02
CA LEU A 100 28.06 -10.68 0.00
C LEU A 100 27.61 -11.72 -1.04
N ASP A 101 28.28 -11.80 -2.19
CA ASP A 101 28.01 -12.83 -3.21
C ASP A 101 28.44 -14.22 -2.71
N VAL A 102 29.62 -14.33 -2.09
CA VAL A 102 30.10 -15.56 -1.44
C VAL A 102 29.12 -15.99 -0.34
N PHE A 103 28.75 -15.07 0.56
CA PHE A 103 27.76 -15.35 1.61
C PHE A 103 26.44 -15.87 1.05
N SER A 104 25.92 -15.25 -0.01
CA SER A 104 24.64 -15.64 -0.62
C SER A 104 24.71 -17.04 -1.27
N LYS A 105 25.88 -17.45 -1.76
CA LYS A 105 26.11 -18.75 -2.40
C LYS A 105 26.33 -19.85 -1.38
N GLU A 106 27.13 -19.60 -0.36
CA GLU A 106 27.44 -20.56 0.70
C GLU A 106 26.28 -20.73 1.69
N ASN A 107 25.48 -19.68 1.90
CA ASN A 107 24.40 -19.66 2.89
C ASN A 107 23.04 -19.28 2.26
N PRO A 108 22.53 -19.99 1.23
CA PRO A 108 21.36 -19.57 0.46
C PRO A 108 20.07 -19.55 1.29
N LYS A 109 19.94 -20.46 2.26
CA LYS A 109 18.79 -20.49 3.18
C LYS A 109 18.78 -19.28 4.12
N LEU A 110 19.95 -18.96 4.70
CA LEU A 110 20.09 -17.80 5.59
C LEU A 110 19.93 -16.49 4.82
N ASP A 111 20.44 -16.41 3.58
CA ASP A 111 20.21 -15.27 2.68
C ASP A 111 18.71 -15.02 2.45
N ALA A 112 17.96 -16.08 2.12
CA ALA A 112 16.52 -16.02 1.91
C ALA A 112 15.76 -15.66 3.19
N TYR A 113 16.16 -16.20 4.35
CA TYR A 113 15.59 -15.84 5.64
C TYR A 113 15.80 -14.36 5.97
N ILE A 114 17.02 -13.83 5.82
CA ILE A 114 17.29 -12.40 6.07
C ILE A 114 16.48 -11.51 5.11
N GLU A 115 16.36 -11.91 3.84
CA GLU A 115 15.51 -11.16 2.88
C GLU A 115 14.03 -11.19 3.24
N TYR A 116 13.53 -12.31 3.75
CA TYR A 116 12.14 -12.46 4.17
C TYR A 116 11.87 -11.70 5.47
N GLU A 117 12.67 -11.95 6.50
CA GLU A 117 12.54 -11.39 7.85
C GLU A 117 12.59 -9.86 7.83
N TYR A 118 13.56 -9.30 7.10
CA TYR A 118 13.79 -7.87 7.07
C TYR A 118 13.25 -7.18 5.82
N LYS A 119 12.35 -7.83 5.06
CA LYS A 119 11.74 -7.28 3.83
C LYS A 119 11.15 -5.88 4.03
N ARG A 120 10.56 -5.62 5.20
CA ARG A 120 9.90 -4.35 5.55
C ARG A 120 10.87 -3.23 5.93
N ARG A 121 12.14 -3.55 6.20
CA ARG A 121 13.19 -2.62 6.67
C ARG A 121 13.99 -1.98 5.52
N GLY A 122 13.67 -2.34 4.28
CA GLY A 122 14.36 -1.82 3.10
C GLY A 122 15.70 -2.50 2.80
N ILE A 123 16.21 -2.26 1.60
CA ILE A 123 17.35 -2.98 1.02
C ILE A 123 18.67 -2.72 1.78
N LYS A 124 18.89 -1.49 2.26
CA LYS A 124 20.14 -1.11 2.96
C LYS A 124 20.32 -1.84 4.28
N TYR A 125 19.23 -1.98 5.04
CA TYR A 125 19.25 -2.70 6.30
C TYR A 125 19.57 -4.19 6.07
N ILE A 126 18.89 -4.81 5.10
CA ILE A 126 19.15 -6.19 4.66
C ILE A 126 20.63 -6.37 4.32
N GLN A 127 21.21 -5.46 3.52
CA GLN A 127 22.61 -5.54 3.13
C GLN A 127 23.58 -5.38 4.30
N SER A 128 23.34 -4.41 5.18
CA SER A 128 24.15 -4.22 6.38
C SER A 128 24.14 -5.46 7.27
N ARG A 129 22.97 -6.09 7.41
CA ARG A 129 22.82 -7.32 8.19
C ARG A 129 23.55 -8.50 7.56
N LYS A 130 23.38 -8.70 6.25
CA LYS A 130 24.12 -9.73 5.50
C LYS A 130 25.62 -9.51 5.60
N LYS A 131 26.10 -8.27 5.46
CA LYS A 131 27.53 -7.96 5.52
C LYS A 131 28.12 -8.31 6.89
N ARG A 132 27.41 -7.98 7.97
CA ARG A 132 27.82 -8.33 9.33
C ARG A 132 27.90 -9.84 9.55
N LEU A 133 26.95 -10.60 9.02
CA LEU A 133 26.95 -12.06 9.13
C LEU A 133 28.01 -12.70 8.24
N ALA A 134 28.16 -12.21 7.01
CA ALA A 134 29.20 -12.62 6.08
C ALA A 134 30.60 -12.42 6.69
N SER A 135 30.87 -11.28 7.34
CA SER A 135 32.14 -11.03 8.03
C SER A 135 32.40 -11.91 9.26
N ILE A 136 31.39 -12.61 9.77
CA ILE A 136 31.53 -13.53 10.92
C ILE A 136 31.68 -14.97 10.43
N LEU A 137 30.96 -15.34 9.37
CA LEU A 137 30.85 -16.72 8.88
C LEU A 137 31.91 -17.07 7.83
N ILE A 138 32.42 -16.07 7.12
CA ILE A 138 33.47 -16.24 6.12
C ILE A 138 34.78 -15.84 6.80
N ALA A 139 35.61 -16.84 7.14
CA ALA A 139 36.99 -16.62 7.60
C ALA A 139 37.74 -15.79 6.54
N GLU A 140 38.65 -14.92 7.01
CA GLU A 140 39.28 -13.82 6.28
C GLU A 140 39.21 -13.96 4.75
N PRO A 141 38.54 -13.05 4.01
CA PRO A 141 38.58 -13.11 2.56
C PRO A 141 40.03 -12.91 2.13
N GLU A 142 40.67 -14.00 1.70
CA GLU A 142 41.92 -13.93 0.97
C GLU A 142 41.69 -13.00 -0.24
N ASP A 143 42.62 -12.04 -0.38
CA ASP A 143 42.64 -10.89 -1.28
C ASP A 143 41.92 -9.62 -0.79
N ILE A 144 42.65 -8.80 -0.03
CA ILE A 144 42.43 -7.35 -0.02
C ILE A 144 42.67 -6.85 -1.45
N VAL A 145 41.64 -6.29 -2.09
CA VAL A 145 41.79 -5.66 -3.40
C VAL A 145 42.89 -4.58 -3.30
N HIS A 146 44.04 -4.86 -3.91
CA HIS A 146 45.21 -3.98 -3.86
C HIS A 146 44.83 -2.61 -4.47
N ILE A 147 45.38 -1.51 -3.93
CA ILE A 147 45.04 -0.13 -4.34
C ILE A 147 45.13 0.10 -5.87
N SER A 148 45.96 -0.68 -6.56
CA SER A 148 46.09 -0.68 -8.02
C SER A 148 44.82 -1.07 -8.77
N THR A 149 43.97 -1.93 -8.20
CA THR A 149 42.75 -2.44 -8.84
C THR A 149 41.64 -1.38 -8.91
N PRO A 150 41.22 -0.72 -7.80
CA PRO A 150 40.21 0.34 -7.87
C PRO A 150 40.73 1.56 -8.63
N LEU A 151 42.05 1.80 -8.61
CA LEU A 151 42.67 2.87 -9.38
C LEU A 151 42.59 2.60 -10.90
N ALA A 152 42.85 1.37 -11.34
CA ALA A 152 42.70 0.97 -12.75
C ALA A 152 41.25 1.10 -13.23
N LEU A 153 40.27 0.80 -12.38
CA LEU A 153 38.85 0.98 -12.68
C LEU A 153 38.44 2.45 -12.80
N ILE A 154 38.94 3.31 -11.90
CA ILE A 154 38.71 4.76 -11.98
C ILE A 154 39.35 5.33 -13.25
N ASP A 155 40.58 4.91 -13.59
CA ASP A 155 41.27 5.30 -14.82
C ASP A 155 40.50 4.83 -16.07
N LEU A 156 39.99 3.60 -16.08
CA LEU A 156 39.14 3.08 -17.15
C LEU A 156 37.86 3.92 -17.31
N LEU A 157 37.20 4.26 -16.21
CA LEU A 157 36.00 5.10 -16.21
C LEU A 157 36.28 6.53 -16.70
N ILE A 158 37.42 7.11 -16.34
CA ILE A 158 37.86 8.42 -16.82
C ILE A 158 38.15 8.37 -18.33
N LYS A 159 38.84 7.33 -18.80
CA LYS A 159 39.21 7.15 -20.22
C LYS A 159 38.02 6.93 -21.13
N GLN A 160 36.96 6.29 -20.64
CA GLN A 160 35.70 6.12 -21.36
C GLN A 160 34.87 7.42 -21.42
N ASN A 161 35.50 8.57 -21.12
CA ASN A 161 34.95 9.92 -20.96
C ASN A 161 33.54 10.11 -21.52
N LEU A 162 32.56 9.96 -20.63
CA LEU A 162 31.14 10.05 -20.94
C LEU A 162 30.61 11.49 -20.90
N GLY A 163 31.48 12.48 -20.71
CA GLY A 163 31.06 13.85 -20.36
C GLY A 163 30.36 13.93 -19.00
N LEU A 164 30.52 12.90 -18.13
CA LEU A 164 29.88 12.84 -16.81
C LEU A 164 30.74 13.42 -15.68
N PHE A 165 32.07 13.42 -15.85
CA PHE A 165 33.01 13.77 -14.80
C PHE A 165 34.10 14.73 -15.32
N GLU A 166 34.56 15.61 -14.45
CA GLU A 166 35.68 16.52 -14.70
C GLU A 166 36.75 16.36 -13.62
N ILE A 167 38.02 16.38 -14.03
CA ILE A 167 39.16 16.32 -13.11
C ILE A 167 39.59 17.75 -12.76
N ILE A 168 39.68 18.06 -11.46
CA ILE A 168 40.19 19.32 -10.95
C ILE A 168 41.51 19.09 -10.22
N ARG A 169 42.48 19.97 -10.48
CA ARG A 169 43.73 20.06 -9.75
C ARG A 169 43.57 21.04 -8.58
N ARG A 170 43.88 20.62 -7.35
CA ARG A 170 43.95 21.53 -6.18
C ARG A 170 45.33 21.45 -5.53
N HIS A 171 45.88 22.62 -5.18
CA HIS A 171 47.11 22.74 -4.41
C HIS A 171 46.73 22.89 -2.92
N GLY A 172 47.11 21.93 -2.08
CA GLY A 172 46.89 22.02 -0.63
C GLY A 172 48.12 22.56 0.10
N GLN A 173 47.92 23.45 1.09
CA GLN A 173 48.95 23.81 2.07
C GLN A 173 48.91 22.80 3.23
N LEU A 174 50.08 22.26 3.59
CA LEU A 174 50.26 21.41 4.77
C LEU A 174 50.80 22.27 5.92
N TYR A 175 50.08 22.35 7.03
CA TYR A 175 50.67 22.67 8.33
C TYR A 175 51.25 21.38 8.91
N ILE A 176 52.56 21.19 8.82
CA ILE A 176 53.27 20.18 9.60
C ILE A 176 53.95 20.91 10.76
N GLY A 177 53.62 20.50 11.98
CA GLY A 177 54.26 20.99 13.19
C GLY A 177 55.76 20.70 13.20
N LYS A 178 56.50 21.73 13.62
CA LYS A 178 57.93 21.80 14.02
C LYS A 178 59.00 21.37 12.99
N ARG A 179 59.66 22.43 12.49
CA ARG A 179 61.08 22.57 12.11
C ARG A 179 61.70 21.40 11.34
N THR A 180 61.76 21.51 10.00
CA THR A 180 63.00 21.67 9.19
C THR A 180 62.57 22.07 7.77
N ALA A 181 63.43 22.77 7.04
CA ALA A 181 63.20 23.47 5.77
C ALA A 181 62.57 22.63 4.63
N GLY A 182 61.69 23.27 3.84
CA GLY A 182 61.17 22.77 2.55
C GLY A 182 59.64 22.62 2.48
N LYS A 183 58.92 23.66 2.04
CA LYS A 183 57.47 23.59 1.79
C LYS A 183 57.18 22.76 0.53
N LEU A 184 56.87 21.47 0.69
CA LEU A 184 56.36 20.61 -0.39
C LEU A 184 54.84 20.81 -0.57
N THR A 185 54.43 21.54 -1.61
CA THR A 185 53.03 21.58 -2.07
C THR A 185 52.70 20.29 -2.84
N LYS A 186 51.96 19.36 -2.23
CA LYS A 186 51.50 18.14 -2.93
C LYS A 186 50.28 18.48 -3.79
N THR A 187 50.40 18.28 -5.11
CA THR A 187 49.26 18.40 -6.03
C THR A 187 48.29 17.24 -5.80
N MET A 188 47.01 17.52 -5.58
CA MET A 188 45.96 16.52 -5.39
C MET A 188 44.92 16.61 -6.51
N TYR A 189 44.55 15.47 -7.07
CA TYR A 189 43.52 15.35 -8.11
C TYR A 189 42.16 15.04 -7.48
N TYR A 190 41.16 15.82 -7.87
CA TYR A 190 39.77 15.67 -7.47
C TYR A 190 38.92 15.35 -8.70
N LEU A 191 37.90 14.52 -8.52
CA LEU A 191 36.86 14.31 -9.50
C LEU A 191 35.62 15.11 -9.05
N LYS A 192 34.94 15.75 -10.00
CA LYS A 192 33.60 16.34 -9.81
C LYS A 192 32.68 15.91 -10.95
N LEU A 193 31.37 16.06 -10.75
CA LEU A 193 30.40 15.98 -11.84
C LEU A 193 30.63 17.13 -12.84
N SER A 194 30.49 16.83 -14.13
CA SER A 194 30.61 17.79 -15.22
C SER A 194 29.52 18.86 -15.17
N GLU A 195 29.72 19.96 -15.91
CA GLU A 195 28.69 20.99 -16.07
C GLU A 195 27.39 20.45 -16.68
N GLU A 196 27.47 19.57 -17.68
CA GLU A 196 26.32 18.90 -18.30
C GLU A 196 25.58 17.99 -17.31
N SER A 197 26.31 17.26 -16.47
CA SER A 197 25.71 16.41 -15.44
C SER A 197 25.00 17.23 -14.37
N ARG A 198 25.55 18.40 -14.01
CA ARG A 198 24.91 19.34 -13.08
C ARG A 198 23.66 19.96 -13.67
N LYS A 199 23.66 20.34 -14.95
CA LYS A 199 22.46 20.81 -15.67
C LYS A 199 21.38 19.72 -15.69
N MET A 200 21.75 18.47 -15.92
CA MET A 200 20.83 17.33 -15.89
C MET A 200 20.25 17.10 -14.49
N ILE A 201 21.07 17.21 -13.44
CA ILE A 201 20.61 17.15 -12.04
C ILE A 201 19.61 18.27 -11.77
N SER A 202 19.93 19.52 -12.15
CA SER A 202 19.01 20.65 -11.98
C SER A 202 17.68 20.39 -12.67
N VAL A 203 17.68 19.95 -13.94
CA VAL A 203 16.45 19.64 -14.66
C VAL A 203 15.64 18.52 -13.99
N VAL A 204 16.30 17.51 -13.40
CA VAL A 204 15.62 16.46 -12.64
C VAL A 204 15.09 17.00 -11.29
N GLN A 205 15.84 17.87 -10.61
CA GLN A 205 15.43 18.52 -9.36
C GLN A 205 14.28 19.49 -9.57
N ASP A 206 14.37 20.36 -10.58
CA ASP A 206 13.34 21.31 -10.98
C ASP A 206 12.08 20.55 -11.38
N ARG A 207 12.22 19.47 -12.16
CA ARG A 207 11.11 18.54 -12.41
C ARG A 207 10.60 17.92 -11.13
N LEU A 208 11.43 17.44 -10.19
CA LEU A 208 10.96 16.82 -8.94
C LEU A 208 10.25 17.79 -7.99
N ILE A 209 10.67 19.05 -8.00
CA ILE A 209 10.05 20.16 -7.27
C ILE A 209 8.71 20.51 -7.92
N ASP A 210 8.67 20.62 -9.25
CA ASP A 210 7.42 20.78 -10.01
C ASP A 210 6.51 19.54 -9.89
N LEU A 211 7.09 18.35 -9.71
CA LEU A 211 6.41 17.05 -9.55
C LEU A 211 6.06 16.73 -8.10
N SER A 212 6.30 17.62 -7.12
CA SER A 212 6.03 17.26 -5.72
C SER A 212 4.56 16.89 -5.51
N ILE A 213 3.66 17.38 -6.37
CA ILE A 213 2.24 16.99 -6.46
C ILE A 213 1.80 17.00 -7.93
N LEU A 214 1.96 15.87 -8.64
CA LEU A 214 1.64 15.74 -10.07
C LEU A 214 0.16 16.03 -10.40
N TYR A 215 -0.76 15.75 -9.46
CA TYR A 215 -2.20 15.84 -9.65
C TYR A 215 -2.85 16.59 -8.48
N LYS A 216 -3.25 17.85 -8.72
CA LYS A 216 -3.99 18.69 -7.76
C LYS A 216 -5.51 18.63 -8.00
N PRO A 217 -6.36 18.98 -7.02
CA PRO A 217 -7.78 19.20 -7.26
C PRO A 217 -8.02 20.28 -8.33
N LEU A 218 -9.19 20.25 -8.97
CA LEU A 218 -9.55 21.18 -10.05
C LEU A 218 -10.48 22.26 -9.50
N VAL A 219 -10.16 23.53 -9.74
CA VAL A 219 -11.02 24.66 -9.33
C VAL A 219 -12.21 24.88 -10.26
N ILE A 220 -12.25 24.17 -11.38
CA ILE A 220 -13.36 24.11 -12.33
C ILE A 220 -13.79 22.65 -12.52
N LYS A 221 -15.03 22.44 -12.98
CA LYS A 221 -15.57 21.10 -13.20
C LYS A 221 -14.63 20.27 -14.10
N PRO A 222 -14.37 18.99 -13.78
CA PRO A 222 -13.49 18.16 -14.60
C PRO A 222 -14.02 18.01 -16.02
N LYS A 223 -13.09 17.91 -16.97
CA LYS A 223 -13.41 17.61 -18.36
C LYS A 223 -14.11 16.26 -18.42
N GLN A 224 -15.28 16.22 -19.04
CA GLN A 224 -16.14 15.04 -19.07
C GLN A 224 -15.44 13.86 -19.77
N TRP A 225 -15.69 12.66 -19.26
CA TRP A 225 -15.44 11.43 -19.99
C TRP A 225 -16.59 11.19 -20.97
N ASP A 226 -16.27 11.08 -22.25
CA ASP A 226 -17.16 10.66 -23.34
C ASP A 226 -16.51 9.52 -24.14
N LEU A 227 -17.23 8.93 -25.11
CA LEU A 227 -16.67 7.87 -25.94
C LEU A 227 -15.41 8.30 -26.71
N SER A 228 -15.27 9.57 -27.09
CA SER A 228 -14.09 10.09 -27.80
C SER A 228 -12.84 10.22 -26.90
N THR A 229 -13.03 10.51 -25.62
CA THR A 229 -11.97 10.62 -24.60
C THR A 229 -11.66 9.27 -23.96
N VAL A 230 -12.65 8.37 -23.89
CA VAL A 230 -12.42 7.01 -23.46
C VAL A 230 -11.67 6.29 -24.57
N ASN A 231 -12.14 6.30 -25.82
CA ASN A 231 -11.59 5.49 -26.92
C ASN A 231 -10.57 6.19 -27.82
N GLY A 232 -10.39 7.51 -27.73
CA GLY A 232 -9.54 8.30 -28.63
C GLY A 232 -8.23 8.83 -28.04
N SER A 233 -7.58 9.74 -28.77
CA SER A 233 -6.35 10.44 -28.38
C SER A 233 -6.58 11.58 -27.36
N ASN A 234 -7.86 11.95 -27.18
CA ASN A 234 -8.35 12.94 -26.23
C ASN A 234 -8.46 12.32 -24.83
N HIS A 235 -8.51 13.16 -23.78
CA HIS A 235 -8.62 12.71 -22.39
C HIS A 235 -9.71 13.49 -21.65
N GLY A 236 -10.33 12.83 -20.66
CA GLY A 236 -11.17 13.45 -19.64
C GLY A 236 -10.37 13.84 -18.40
N GLY A 237 -11.07 14.33 -17.38
CA GLY A 237 -10.53 14.81 -16.12
C GLY A 237 -9.92 16.20 -16.19
N TYR A 238 -8.64 16.30 -16.55
CA TYR A 238 -7.94 17.58 -16.61
C TYR A 238 -8.16 18.31 -17.94
N TRP A 239 -8.17 19.64 -17.90
CA TRP A 239 -8.31 20.51 -19.08
C TRP A 239 -6.99 20.75 -19.82
N HIS A 240 -5.87 20.78 -19.09
CA HIS A 240 -4.53 20.89 -19.68
C HIS A 240 -4.07 19.52 -20.21
N ASN A 241 -3.01 19.49 -21.03
CA ASN A 241 -2.53 18.31 -21.77
C ASN A 241 -1.96 17.15 -20.92
N THR A 242 -2.30 17.08 -19.63
CA THR A 242 -2.00 15.97 -18.75
C THR A 242 -2.94 14.82 -19.04
N LYS A 243 -2.44 13.89 -19.86
CA LYS A 243 -3.18 12.71 -20.28
C LYS A 243 -3.29 11.71 -19.13
N ILE A 244 -4.51 11.58 -18.61
CA ILE A 244 -4.86 10.52 -17.66
C ILE A 244 -5.70 9.44 -18.36
N PRO A 245 -5.50 8.16 -18.04
CA PRO A 245 -6.34 7.11 -18.60
C PRO A 245 -7.69 7.01 -17.86
N PHE A 246 -8.76 6.72 -18.59
CA PHE A 246 -10.04 6.33 -17.98
C PHE A 246 -9.88 5.03 -17.19
N VAL A 247 -9.30 4.00 -17.83
CA VAL A 247 -9.03 2.68 -17.22
C VAL A 247 -7.54 2.52 -16.89
N ARG A 248 -7.25 2.26 -15.62
CA ARG A 248 -5.90 1.93 -15.11
C ARG A 248 -5.64 0.44 -15.32
N HIS A 249 -5.00 0.11 -16.43
CA HIS A 249 -4.60 -1.26 -16.74
C HIS A 249 -3.43 -1.74 -15.89
N LYS A 250 -3.49 -3.01 -15.49
CA LYS A 250 -2.47 -3.66 -14.67
C LYS A 250 -1.12 -3.82 -15.39
N ASN A 251 -1.13 -4.10 -16.68
CA ASN A 251 0.08 -4.28 -17.50
C ASN A 251 -0.18 -3.91 -18.97
N LYS A 252 0.88 -3.94 -19.78
CA LYS A 252 0.81 -3.62 -21.21
C LYS A 252 -0.10 -4.57 -21.99
N LEU A 253 -0.17 -5.84 -21.60
CA LEU A 253 -1.01 -6.85 -22.26
C LEU A 253 -2.50 -6.52 -22.10
N SER A 254 -2.96 -6.29 -20.88
CA SER A 254 -4.34 -5.86 -20.58
C SER A 254 -4.72 -4.59 -21.35
N ARG A 255 -3.80 -3.61 -21.41
CA ARG A 255 -4.00 -2.39 -22.21
C ARG A 255 -4.09 -2.67 -23.71
N GLY A 256 -3.28 -3.59 -24.22
CA GLY A 256 -3.28 -3.99 -25.62
C GLY A 256 -4.59 -4.66 -26.04
N ILE A 257 -5.09 -5.60 -25.23
CA ILE A 257 -6.38 -6.28 -25.44
C ILE A 257 -7.52 -5.25 -25.41
N TRP A 258 -7.51 -4.38 -24.41
CA TRP A 258 -8.48 -3.28 -24.30
C TRP A 258 -8.48 -2.37 -25.52
N ASN A 259 -7.29 -2.00 -26.03
CA ASN A 259 -7.18 -1.19 -27.24
C ASN A 259 -7.68 -1.92 -28.50
N LYS A 260 -7.52 -3.25 -28.59
CA LYS A 260 -8.09 -4.04 -29.69
C LYS A 260 -9.61 -4.07 -29.64
N LEU A 261 -10.19 -4.33 -28.47
CA LEU A 261 -11.64 -4.26 -28.24
C LEU A 261 -12.19 -2.88 -28.63
N ARG A 262 -11.43 -1.80 -28.41
CA ARG A 262 -11.80 -0.45 -28.85
C ARG A 262 -11.78 -0.23 -30.36
N GLN A 263 -10.85 -0.85 -31.10
CA GLN A 263 -10.69 -0.62 -32.54
C GLN A 263 -11.75 -1.33 -33.38
N LEU A 264 -12.32 -2.42 -32.86
CA LEU A 264 -13.39 -3.18 -33.52
C LEU A 264 -14.75 -2.46 -33.45
N ASN A 265 -14.97 -1.61 -32.43
CA ASN A 265 -16.14 -0.72 -32.29
C ASN A 265 -16.32 0.35 -33.40
N GLY A 266 -15.51 0.33 -34.47
CA GLY A 266 -15.54 1.31 -35.56
C GLY A 266 -15.43 0.72 -36.97
N ARG A 267 -15.48 -0.61 -37.14
CA ARG A 267 -15.47 -1.25 -38.46
C ARG A 267 -16.50 -2.37 -38.50
N GLU A 268 -17.43 -2.30 -39.45
CA GLU A 268 -18.16 -3.49 -39.89
C GLU A 268 -17.15 -4.57 -40.30
N SER A 269 -17.49 -5.79 -39.93
CA SER A 269 -16.65 -6.99 -39.97
C SER A 269 -15.94 -7.20 -41.30
N ILE A 270 -14.66 -7.61 -41.25
CA ILE A 270 -14.07 -8.42 -42.32
C ILE A 270 -13.48 -9.67 -41.67
N ASN A 271 -14.08 -10.79 -42.06
CA ASN A 271 -13.69 -12.20 -41.95
C ASN A 271 -12.31 -12.51 -41.37
N ASP A 272 -12.30 -13.22 -40.24
CA ASP A 272 -11.40 -14.35 -39.98
C ASP A 272 -11.86 -15.09 -38.71
N GLY A 273 -12.64 -16.16 -38.88
CA GLY A 273 -12.68 -17.37 -38.03
C GLY A 273 -12.80 -17.32 -36.50
N GLU A 274 -12.91 -16.17 -35.86
CA GLU A 274 -13.04 -16.03 -34.41
C GLU A 274 -14.49 -15.67 -34.04
N ILE A 275 -15.05 -16.44 -33.10
CA ILE A 275 -16.44 -16.31 -32.64
C ILE A 275 -16.55 -15.04 -31.79
N TYR A 276 -17.25 -14.01 -32.27
CA TYR A 276 -17.51 -12.77 -31.54
C TYR A 276 -19.03 -12.61 -31.29
N THR A 277 -19.44 -12.56 -30.01
CA THR A 277 -20.82 -12.26 -29.57
C THR A 277 -21.01 -10.74 -29.36
N GLU A 278 -22.12 -10.26 -28.79
CA GLU A 278 -22.54 -8.84 -28.70
C GLU A 278 -21.63 -7.86 -27.90
N TRP A 279 -20.31 -7.92 -28.01
CA TRP A 279 -19.31 -7.13 -27.27
C TRP A 279 -19.20 -5.65 -27.71
N ASP A 280 -19.90 -5.24 -28.77
CA ASP A 280 -19.53 -4.06 -29.57
C ASP A 280 -20.45 -2.84 -29.43
N LYS A 281 -21.35 -2.81 -28.43
CA LYS A 281 -22.38 -1.76 -28.32
C LYS A 281 -21.87 -0.52 -27.55
N PRO A 282 -21.63 0.65 -28.21
CA PRO A 282 -21.04 1.85 -27.59
C PRO A 282 -21.91 2.48 -26.49
N GLN A 283 -23.19 2.12 -26.39
CA GLN A 283 -24.13 2.69 -25.42
C GLN A 283 -23.80 2.39 -23.95
N TYR A 284 -23.14 1.28 -23.63
CA TYR A 284 -22.93 0.86 -22.24
C TYR A 284 -21.79 1.62 -21.55
N LEU A 285 -20.67 1.83 -22.27
CA LEU A 285 -19.62 2.76 -21.85
C LEU A 285 -20.14 4.20 -21.74
N SER A 286 -21.11 4.58 -22.57
CA SER A 286 -21.80 5.87 -22.45
C SER A 286 -22.60 5.99 -21.15
N ARG A 287 -23.32 4.93 -20.74
CA ARG A 287 -24.01 4.88 -19.43
C ARG A 287 -23.01 5.01 -18.27
N LEU A 288 -21.95 4.21 -18.25
CA LEU A 288 -20.94 4.24 -17.19
C LEU A 288 -20.23 5.62 -17.10
N THR A 289 -19.87 6.21 -18.24
CA THR A 289 -19.21 7.53 -18.26
C THR A 289 -20.12 8.63 -17.74
N LYS A 290 -21.43 8.60 -18.02
CA LYS A 290 -22.40 9.53 -17.41
C LYS A 290 -22.39 9.45 -15.88
N VAL A 291 -22.40 8.24 -15.32
CA VAL A 291 -22.33 8.04 -13.86
C VAL A 291 -20.99 8.57 -13.31
N VAL A 292 -19.86 8.21 -13.92
CA VAL A 292 -18.53 8.71 -13.50
C VAL A 292 -18.43 10.23 -13.58
N ASN A 293 -19.04 10.84 -14.59
CA ASN A 293 -19.11 12.29 -14.74
C ASN A 293 -20.00 12.94 -13.70
N GLY A 294 -21.07 12.28 -13.26
CA GLY A 294 -21.86 12.67 -12.09
C GLY A 294 -21.01 12.70 -10.83
N ILE A 295 -20.21 11.65 -10.59
CA ILE A 295 -19.28 11.58 -9.45
C ILE A 295 -18.22 12.69 -9.49
N GLN A 296 -17.66 12.97 -10.67
CA GLN A 296 -16.73 14.10 -10.86
C GLN A 296 -17.39 15.47 -10.72
N GLY A 297 -18.71 15.52 -10.84
CA GLY A 297 -19.51 16.72 -10.65
C GLY A 297 -19.70 17.13 -9.19
N THR A 298 -19.44 16.23 -8.24
CA THR A 298 -19.51 16.55 -6.80
C THR A 298 -18.59 17.73 -6.48
N LYS A 299 -19.18 18.80 -5.94
CA LYS A 299 -18.45 19.98 -5.48
C LYS A 299 -17.92 19.75 -4.07
N TRP A 300 -16.63 19.95 -3.89
CA TRP A 300 -15.94 19.82 -2.61
C TRP A 300 -15.43 21.17 -2.14
N ARG A 301 -15.33 21.35 -0.83
CA ARG A 301 -14.60 22.46 -0.22
C ARG A 301 -13.71 21.96 0.92
N VAL A 302 -12.84 22.83 1.38
CA VAL A 302 -12.04 22.55 2.58
C VAL A 302 -12.91 22.77 3.81
N ASN A 303 -12.91 21.81 4.72
CA ASN A 303 -13.49 22.01 6.05
C ASN A 303 -12.54 22.90 6.86
N GLN A 304 -12.86 24.20 6.92
CA GLN A 304 -11.99 25.19 7.56
C GLN A 304 -11.83 24.93 9.06
N TYR A 305 -12.91 24.52 9.74
CA TYR A 305 -12.91 24.17 11.16
C TYR A 305 -11.86 23.09 11.48
N ILE A 306 -11.85 21.99 10.73
CA ILE A 306 -10.85 20.92 10.92
C ILE A 306 -9.47 21.37 10.47
N LEU A 307 -9.35 22.17 9.41
CA LEU A 307 -8.06 22.68 8.96
C LEU A 307 -7.38 23.54 10.04
N ASP A 308 -8.14 24.38 10.74
CA ASP A 308 -7.62 25.27 11.79
C ASP A 308 -7.12 24.45 12.99
N ILE A 309 -7.93 23.51 13.47
CA ILE A 309 -7.56 22.61 14.58
C ILE A 309 -6.33 21.77 14.21
N ALA A 310 -6.35 21.13 13.03
CA ALA A 310 -5.24 20.30 12.60
C ALA A 310 -3.97 21.14 12.41
N SER A 311 -4.09 22.36 11.88
CA SER A 311 -2.95 23.28 11.75
C SER A 311 -2.40 23.68 13.12
N GLU A 312 -3.25 24.02 14.08
CA GLU A 312 -2.82 24.38 15.43
C GLU A 312 -2.10 23.22 16.13
N ILE A 313 -2.66 22.00 16.08
CA ILE A 313 -2.02 20.79 16.63
C ILE A 313 -0.65 20.56 15.98
N CYS A 314 -0.55 20.77 14.67
CA CYS A 314 0.70 20.58 13.94
C CYS A 314 1.73 21.66 14.23
N ASP A 315 1.31 22.93 14.26
CA ASP A 315 2.20 24.09 14.39
C ASP A 315 2.71 24.23 15.84
N LYS A 316 1.88 23.89 16.84
CA LYS A 316 2.28 23.81 18.26
C LYS A 316 2.85 22.45 18.66
N ASN A 317 2.82 21.46 17.76
CA ASN A 317 3.23 20.06 18.00
C ASN A 317 2.63 19.47 19.29
N ILE A 318 1.31 19.59 19.46
CA ILE A 318 0.60 19.20 20.70
C ILE A 318 0.58 17.68 20.83
N VAL A 319 1.42 17.15 21.72
CA VAL A 319 1.59 15.71 21.95
C VAL A 319 0.42 15.12 22.71
N ASP A 320 -0.03 13.95 22.28
CA ASP A 320 -1.02 13.15 22.99
C ASP A 320 -0.36 12.50 24.23
N PRO A 321 -0.83 12.79 25.46
CA PRO A 321 -0.29 12.22 26.69
C PRO A 321 -0.36 10.69 26.74
N GLU A 322 -1.32 10.07 26.03
CA GLU A 322 -1.49 8.63 25.98
C GLU A 322 -0.58 7.96 24.93
N SER A 323 0.15 8.75 24.13
CA SER A 323 1.02 8.20 23.09
C SER A 323 2.27 7.55 23.71
N PRO A 324 2.69 6.36 23.22
CA PRO A 324 3.90 5.71 23.73
C PRO A 324 5.13 6.60 23.55
N SER A 325 6.00 6.68 24.56
CA SER A 325 7.24 7.48 24.51
C SER A 325 8.13 7.10 23.32
N GLU A 326 8.21 5.82 22.98
CA GLU A 326 8.97 5.31 21.83
C GLU A 326 8.35 5.62 20.45
N ASN A 327 7.12 6.11 20.41
CA ASN A 327 6.37 6.39 19.19
C ASN A 327 5.35 7.52 19.43
N PRO A 328 5.84 8.74 19.66
CA PRO A 328 5.00 9.86 20.02
C PRO A 328 4.03 10.17 18.88
N ARG A 329 2.84 10.65 19.25
CA ARG A 329 1.82 11.14 18.32
C ARG A 329 1.24 12.44 18.86
N CYS A 330 0.76 13.28 17.98
CA CYS A 330 -0.04 14.43 18.38
C CYS A 330 -1.49 14.01 18.63
N ILE A 331 -2.21 14.85 19.37
CA ILE A 331 -3.64 14.66 19.66
C ILE A 331 -4.42 14.40 18.35
N GLY A 332 -5.41 13.51 18.41
CA GLY A 332 -6.22 13.12 17.25
C GLY A 332 -5.51 12.14 16.30
N LYS A 333 -4.57 11.35 16.82
CA LYS A 333 -3.75 10.38 16.05
C LYS A 333 -2.98 11.03 14.90
N ILE A 334 -2.71 12.34 15.00
CA ILE A 334 -1.90 13.08 14.04
C ILE A 334 -0.42 12.65 14.20
N PRO A 335 0.34 12.45 13.12
CA PRO A 335 1.76 12.11 13.23
C PRO A 335 2.53 13.22 13.97
N TYR A 336 3.45 12.83 14.87
CA TYR A 336 4.33 13.79 15.55
C TYR A 336 5.12 14.64 14.56
N MET A 337 5.16 15.96 14.77
CA MET A 337 5.65 16.92 13.77
C MET A 337 7.14 17.17 13.83
N ASP A 338 7.77 16.97 14.99
CA ASP A 338 9.21 17.20 15.15
C ASP A 338 10.06 15.98 14.75
N TYR A 339 11.35 16.23 14.56
CA TYR A 339 12.30 15.15 14.33
C TYR A 339 12.69 14.52 15.67
N VAL A 340 12.58 13.19 15.74
CA VAL A 340 13.01 12.42 16.91
C VAL A 340 14.25 11.61 16.55
N ASN A 341 15.31 11.75 17.35
CA ASN A 341 16.49 10.91 17.23
C ASN A 341 16.26 9.60 18.00
N VAL A 342 16.55 8.46 17.39
CA VAL A 342 16.40 7.15 18.03
C VAL A 342 17.25 7.01 19.29
N ASN A 343 18.38 7.72 19.36
CA ASN A 343 19.26 7.67 20.52
C ASN A 343 18.66 8.38 21.74
N ASP A 344 17.70 9.30 21.55
CA ASP A 344 17.04 10.02 22.64
C ASP A 344 15.93 9.15 23.27
N LEU A 345 15.44 8.15 22.53
CA LEU A 345 14.36 7.25 22.97
C LEU A 345 14.88 5.93 23.53
N VAL A 346 16.08 5.50 23.12
CA VAL A 346 16.65 4.21 23.49
C VAL A 346 18.02 4.43 24.10
N ASP A 347 18.03 4.57 25.42
CA ASP A 347 19.25 4.68 26.21
C ASP A 347 19.97 3.32 26.28
N PRO A 348 21.25 3.23 25.87
CA PRO A 348 22.07 2.05 26.09
C PRO A 348 22.09 1.60 27.56
N GLU A 349 22.14 2.48 28.55
CA GLU A 349 22.35 2.12 29.95
C GLU A 349 21.18 1.32 30.55
N HIS A 350 19.96 1.51 30.03
CA HIS A 350 18.77 0.78 30.47
C HIS A 350 18.82 -0.74 30.19
N TYR A 351 19.69 -1.21 29.29
CA TYR A 351 19.77 -2.62 28.92
C TYR A 351 20.93 -3.36 29.58
N GLY A 352 21.77 -2.67 30.35
CA GLY A 352 22.91 -3.25 31.06
C GLY A 352 24.16 -2.37 31.00
N PRO A 353 25.23 -2.73 31.73
CA PRO A 353 26.43 -1.92 31.84
C PRO A 353 27.10 -1.72 30.48
N VAL A 354 27.53 -0.47 30.23
CA VAL A 354 28.16 -0.06 28.99
C VAL A 354 29.59 0.45 29.21
N TYR A 355 30.40 0.39 28.17
CA TYR A 355 31.74 0.96 28.13
C TYR A 355 31.99 1.64 26.79
N LEU A 356 32.94 2.58 26.76
CA LEU A 356 33.40 3.21 25.53
C LEU A 356 34.51 2.36 24.92
N ASN A 357 34.33 1.97 23.66
CA ASN A 357 35.40 1.30 22.93
C ASN A 357 36.49 2.30 22.47
N ALA A 358 37.60 1.81 21.92
CA ALA A 358 38.72 2.63 21.44
C ALA A 358 38.36 3.65 20.34
N GLN A 359 37.15 3.58 19.76
CA GLN A 359 36.63 4.55 18.79
C GLN A 359 35.56 5.48 19.39
N GLY A 360 35.44 5.53 20.72
CA GLY A 360 34.47 6.37 21.44
C GLY A 360 33.01 5.92 21.28
N ARG A 361 32.77 4.64 20.93
CA ARG A 361 31.41 4.11 20.76
C ARG A 361 30.98 3.32 21.99
N VAL A 362 29.75 3.59 22.44
CA VAL A 362 29.09 2.84 23.52
C VAL A 362 28.89 1.38 23.11
N ARG A 363 29.31 0.46 23.99
CA ARG A 363 29.18 -0.99 23.85
C ARG A 363 28.71 -1.60 25.17
N HIS A 364 27.84 -2.59 25.09
CA HIS A 364 27.48 -3.38 26.26
C HIS A 364 28.56 -4.40 26.60
N VAL A 365 28.78 -4.62 27.89
CA VAL A 365 29.70 -5.64 28.41
C VAL A 365 29.20 -7.04 28.03
N ASN A 366 27.90 -7.31 28.18
CA ASN A 366 27.29 -8.60 27.85
C ASN A 366 26.71 -8.63 26.44
N ARG A 367 26.81 -9.80 25.79
CA ARG A 367 26.23 -10.04 24.46
C ARG A 367 24.70 -10.05 24.45
N ALA A 368 24.06 -10.48 25.55
CA ALA A 368 22.61 -10.50 25.68
C ALA A 368 22.04 -9.07 25.71
N ASP A 369 22.59 -8.23 26.58
CA ASP A 369 22.28 -6.80 26.72
C ASP A 369 22.50 -6.05 25.41
N TYR A 370 23.65 -6.31 24.75
CA TYR A 370 23.93 -5.78 23.42
C TYR A 370 22.83 -6.16 22.41
N LYS A 371 22.38 -7.41 22.41
CA LYS A 371 21.34 -7.89 21.48
C LYS A 371 20.00 -7.24 21.80
N ALA A 372 19.63 -7.12 23.07
CA ALA A 372 18.40 -6.49 23.53
C ALA A 372 18.35 -5.00 23.13
N TYR A 373 19.40 -4.24 23.44
CA TYR A 373 19.54 -2.83 23.08
C TYR A 373 19.41 -2.61 21.57
N TYR A 374 20.18 -3.34 20.75
CA TYR A 374 20.12 -3.14 19.30
C TYR A 374 18.78 -3.56 18.72
N THR A 375 18.13 -4.58 19.28
CA THR A 375 16.79 -5.00 18.85
C THR A 375 15.75 -3.93 19.17
N ALA A 376 15.80 -3.34 20.37
CA ALA A 376 14.94 -2.23 20.76
C ALA A 376 15.18 -1.00 19.87
N LYS A 377 16.45 -0.59 19.72
CA LYS A 377 16.87 0.51 18.83
C LYS A 377 16.39 0.30 17.39
N GLU A 378 16.54 -0.90 16.85
CA GLU A 378 16.05 -1.24 15.53
C GLU A 378 14.53 -1.12 15.48
N LYS A 379 13.78 -1.74 16.40
CA LYS A 379 12.31 -1.60 16.48
C LYS A 379 11.87 -0.13 16.50
N THR A 380 12.46 0.69 17.36
CA THR A 380 12.15 2.13 17.46
C THR A 380 12.48 2.88 16.18
N LEU A 381 13.62 2.61 15.53
CA LEU A 381 13.97 3.26 14.26
C LEU A 381 12.93 3.01 13.16
N ALA A 382 12.41 1.79 13.04
CA ALA A 382 11.36 1.50 12.05
C ALA A 382 10.04 2.23 12.38
N LYS A 383 9.68 2.36 13.66
CA LYS A 383 8.52 3.16 14.09
C LYS A 383 8.70 4.62 13.65
N LEU A 384 9.87 5.20 13.91
CA LEU A 384 10.21 6.57 13.53
C LEU A 384 10.23 6.80 12.01
N GLU A 385 10.75 5.86 11.21
CA GLU A 385 10.75 5.95 9.75
C GLU A 385 9.31 5.92 9.17
N ALA A 386 8.46 5.04 9.70
CA ALA A 386 7.05 4.98 9.34
C ALA A 386 6.32 6.27 9.74
N MET A 387 6.55 6.77 10.96
CA MET A 387 6.01 8.04 11.45
C MET A 387 6.45 9.22 10.58
N ASN A 388 7.72 9.31 10.22
CA ASN A 388 8.24 10.36 9.35
C ASN A 388 7.56 10.35 7.98
N SER A 389 7.30 9.16 7.41
CA SER A 389 6.58 9.02 6.14
C SER A 389 5.14 9.52 6.25
N LYS A 390 4.43 9.17 7.34
CA LYS A 390 3.08 9.67 7.62
C LYS A 390 3.07 11.19 7.82
N ARG A 391 4.04 11.73 8.57
CA ARG A 391 4.21 13.16 8.81
C ARG A 391 4.34 13.95 7.50
N VAL A 392 5.23 13.50 6.61
CA VAL A 392 5.41 14.17 5.31
C VAL A 392 4.11 14.19 4.50
N MET A 393 3.43 13.04 4.40
CA MET A 393 2.16 12.95 3.67
C MET A 393 1.06 13.83 4.26
N PHE A 394 0.92 13.84 5.58
CA PHE A 394 -0.10 14.66 6.25
C PHE A 394 0.20 16.16 6.13
N ARG A 395 1.47 16.57 6.23
CA ARG A 395 1.88 17.97 6.01
C ARG A 395 1.62 18.44 4.59
N LEU A 396 1.85 17.58 3.59
CA LEU A 396 1.48 17.89 2.20
C LEU A 396 -0.03 18.05 2.04
N ALA A 397 -0.84 17.22 2.72
CA ALA A 397 -2.29 17.33 2.70
C ALA A 397 -2.78 18.64 3.34
N ILE A 398 -2.25 19.03 4.51
CA ILE A 398 -2.55 20.32 5.15
C ILE A 398 -2.16 21.48 4.24
N ASN A 399 -0.96 21.45 3.64
CA ASN A 399 -0.51 22.53 2.76
C ASN A 399 -1.41 22.67 1.52
N LEU A 400 -1.84 21.55 0.93
CA LEU A 400 -2.83 21.58 -0.16
C LEU A 400 -4.19 22.10 0.34
N ALA A 401 -4.65 21.70 1.52
CA ALA A 401 -5.89 22.21 2.08
C ALA A 401 -5.80 23.73 2.31
N LYS A 402 -4.70 24.26 2.86
CA LYS A 402 -4.44 25.71 2.96
C LYS A 402 -4.40 26.40 1.60
N GLU A 403 -3.82 25.77 0.58
CA GLU A 403 -3.80 26.32 -0.78
C GLU A 403 -5.21 26.39 -1.38
N PHE A 404 -6.06 25.41 -1.10
CA PHE A 404 -7.39 25.28 -1.69
C PHE A 404 -8.52 25.89 -0.87
N SER A 405 -8.29 26.25 0.40
CA SER A 405 -9.31 26.89 1.27
C SER A 405 -9.75 28.26 0.78
N LYS A 406 -8.94 28.91 -0.06
CA LYS A 406 -9.28 30.19 -0.71
C LYS A 406 -10.33 30.07 -1.81
N TYR A 407 -10.62 28.86 -2.31
CA TYR A 407 -11.64 28.65 -3.32
C TYR A 407 -12.95 28.24 -2.67
N GLU A 408 -14.06 28.80 -3.15
CA GLU A 408 -15.41 28.45 -2.68
C GLU A 408 -15.68 26.94 -2.84
N HIS A 409 -15.22 26.37 -3.96
CA HIS A 409 -15.30 24.94 -4.23
C HIS A 409 -14.24 24.48 -5.22
N PHE A 410 -14.01 23.18 -5.25
CA PHE A 410 -13.16 22.47 -6.21
C PHE A 410 -13.70 21.06 -6.44
N TYR A 411 -13.06 20.33 -7.35
CA TYR A 411 -13.51 19.04 -7.85
C TYR A 411 -12.35 18.04 -7.89
N PHE A 412 -12.71 16.76 -7.87
CA PHE A 412 -11.78 15.66 -8.09
C PHE A 412 -12.06 15.01 -9.44
N SER A 413 -10.99 14.57 -10.10
CA SER A 413 -11.11 13.74 -11.31
C SER A 413 -10.96 12.29 -10.90
N TYR A 414 -11.70 11.40 -11.54
CA TYR A 414 -11.67 9.98 -11.24
C TYR A 414 -11.27 9.14 -12.45
N SER A 415 -10.58 8.04 -12.17
CA SER A 415 -10.30 6.95 -13.11
C SER A 415 -10.79 5.64 -12.50
N ILE A 416 -11.09 4.67 -13.34
CA ILE A 416 -11.44 3.31 -12.90
C ILE A 416 -10.25 2.38 -13.05
N ASP A 417 -10.14 1.36 -12.22
CA ASP A 417 -9.18 0.27 -12.46
C ASP A 417 -9.72 -0.76 -13.46
N PHE A 418 -8.90 -1.75 -13.80
CA PHE A 418 -9.26 -2.80 -14.76
C PHE A 418 -10.47 -3.68 -14.34
N ARG A 419 -10.94 -3.58 -13.09
CA ARG A 419 -12.12 -4.27 -12.55
C ARG A 419 -13.35 -3.37 -12.51
N GLY A 420 -13.18 -2.08 -12.79
CA GLY A 420 -14.22 -1.07 -12.72
C GLY A 420 -14.25 -0.27 -11.43
N ARG A 421 -13.41 -0.55 -10.42
CA ARG A 421 -13.41 0.24 -9.17
C ARG A 421 -12.91 1.66 -9.40
N LEU A 422 -13.60 2.64 -8.82
CA LEU A 422 -13.33 4.07 -9.00
C LEU A 422 -12.30 4.60 -8.01
N TYR A 423 -11.37 5.44 -8.49
CA TYR A 423 -10.35 6.10 -7.68
C TYR A 423 -10.15 7.55 -8.11
N PRO A 424 -9.97 8.50 -7.16
CA PRO A 424 -9.53 9.84 -7.51
C PRO A 424 -8.13 9.77 -8.14
N VAL A 425 -7.84 10.74 -8.99
CA VAL A 425 -6.53 10.89 -9.64
C VAL A 425 -5.55 11.60 -8.70
N GLN A 426 -6.05 12.48 -7.85
CA GLN A 426 -5.30 13.20 -6.83
C GLN A 426 -4.75 12.23 -5.77
N GLN A 427 -3.47 12.37 -5.44
CA GLN A 427 -2.73 11.39 -4.61
C GLN A 427 -2.66 11.76 -3.13
N ILE A 428 -2.68 13.05 -2.81
CA ILE A 428 -2.41 13.57 -1.47
C ILE A 428 -3.74 13.93 -0.79
N LEU A 429 -4.34 15.06 -1.19
CA LEU A 429 -5.65 15.50 -0.73
C LEU A 429 -6.72 14.92 -1.66
N ASN A 430 -7.52 13.99 -1.16
CA ASN A 430 -8.60 13.35 -1.91
C ASN A 430 -9.59 12.68 -0.91
N PRO A 431 -10.86 12.44 -1.32
CA PRO A 431 -11.91 12.00 -0.39
C PRO A 431 -11.90 10.49 -0.10
N GLN A 432 -11.01 9.73 -0.74
CA GLN A 432 -10.75 8.29 -0.45
C GLN A 432 -9.47 8.09 0.40
N SER A 433 -8.91 9.15 0.97
CA SER A 433 -7.70 9.08 1.80
C SER A 433 -8.00 8.55 3.21
N ASN A 434 -7.01 8.58 4.11
CA ASN A 434 -7.21 8.22 5.52
C ASN A 434 -8.15 9.22 6.22
N SER A 435 -8.75 8.81 7.36
CA SER A 435 -9.72 9.60 8.14
C SER A 435 -9.29 11.03 8.43
N ASN A 436 -8.03 11.25 8.83
CA ASN A 436 -7.52 12.59 9.11
C ASN A 436 -7.48 13.49 7.87
N VAL A 437 -7.22 12.94 6.68
CA VAL A 437 -7.26 13.70 5.42
C VAL A 437 -8.69 13.83 4.90
N LYS A 438 -9.55 12.82 5.07
CA LYS A 438 -10.99 12.91 4.74
C LYS A 438 -11.66 14.06 5.50
N ALA A 439 -11.35 14.21 6.78
CA ALA A 439 -11.94 15.24 7.64
C ALA A 439 -11.62 16.68 7.20
N LEU A 440 -10.56 16.89 6.39
CA LEU A 440 -10.25 18.19 5.78
C LEU A 440 -11.19 18.55 4.61
N LEU A 441 -12.04 17.62 4.17
CA LEU A 441 -12.89 17.75 3.00
C LEU A 441 -14.37 17.60 3.39
N GLU A 442 -15.22 18.44 2.82
CA GLU A 442 -16.67 18.36 2.95
C GLU A 442 -17.35 18.81 1.66
N PHE A 443 -18.66 18.57 1.53
CA PHE A 443 -19.39 19.00 0.34
C PHE A 443 -19.45 20.52 0.27
N ALA A 444 -19.29 21.11 -0.91
CA ALA A 444 -19.38 22.56 -1.06
C ALA A 444 -20.83 23.05 -0.94
N THR A 445 -21.78 22.27 -1.44
CA THR A 445 -23.21 22.60 -1.38
C THR A 445 -23.74 22.34 0.03
N PRO A 446 -24.20 23.37 0.76
CA PRO A 446 -24.80 23.18 2.07
C PRO A 446 -26.21 22.59 1.98
N VAL A 447 -26.64 21.95 3.06
CA VAL A 447 -28.05 21.63 3.31
C VAL A 447 -28.46 22.11 4.70
N ILE A 448 -29.68 22.61 4.86
CA ILE A 448 -30.25 22.82 6.20
C ILE A 448 -30.84 21.47 6.64
N PRO A 449 -30.39 20.86 7.75
CA PRO A 449 -30.89 19.57 8.19
C PRO A 449 -32.40 19.59 8.44
N THR A 450 -33.12 18.65 7.85
CA THR A 450 -34.49 18.34 8.28
C THR A 450 -34.45 17.60 9.63
N GLN A 451 -35.60 17.30 10.22
CA GLN A 451 -35.64 16.41 11.40
C GLN A 451 -34.98 15.06 11.11
N GLN A 452 -35.21 14.53 9.91
CA GLN A 452 -34.58 13.32 9.43
C GLN A 452 -33.07 13.51 9.15
N GLY A 453 -32.67 14.68 8.64
CA GLY A 453 -31.25 15.03 8.54
C GLY A 453 -30.55 15.06 9.89
N LEU A 454 -31.18 15.62 10.92
CA LEU A 454 -30.67 15.63 12.30
C LEU A 454 -30.58 14.21 12.88
N TYR A 455 -31.56 13.36 12.61
CA TYR A 455 -31.53 11.93 12.96
C TYR A 455 -30.25 11.26 12.42
N TRP A 456 -29.95 11.46 11.13
CA TRP A 456 -28.74 10.88 10.52
C TRP A 456 -27.44 11.53 10.99
N LEU A 457 -27.43 12.83 11.30
CA LEU A 457 -26.25 13.47 11.90
C LEU A 457 -25.94 12.90 13.29
N ARG A 458 -26.95 12.57 14.11
CA ARG A 458 -26.74 11.88 15.39
C ARG A 458 -26.10 10.51 15.18
N ILE A 459 -26.62 9.73 14.23
CA ILE A 459 -26.03 8.43 13.89
C ILE A 459 -24.59 8.59 13.39
N ALA A 460 -24.31 9.60 12.56
CA ALA A 460 -22.95 9.87 12.06
C ALA A 460 -21.96 10.21 13.19
N VAL A 461 -22.38 10.98 14.19
CA VAL A 461 -21.59 11.26 15.39
C VAL A 461 -21.30 9.98 16.17
N ALA A 462 -22.31 9.15 16.40
CA ALA A 462 -22.15 7.86 17.09
C ALA A 462 -21.23 6.90 16.32
N ASN A 463 -21.40 6.79 15.00
CA ASN A 463 -20.56 5.96 14.13
C ASN A 463 -19.10 6.40 14.18
N SER A 464 -18.85 7.72 14.11
CA SER A 464 -17.49 8.28 14.22
C SER A 464 -16.85 8.06 15.59
N ALA A 465 -17.65 7.82 16.64
CA ALA A 465 -17.21 7.42 17.97
C ALA A 465 -17.07 5.90 18.16
N GLY A 466 -17.29 5.09 17.11
CA GLY A 466 -17.17 3.63 17.18
C GLY A 466 -18.41 2.92 17.74
N GLN A 467 -19.57 3.57 17.78
CA GLN A 467 -20.83 2.98 18.26
C GLN A 467 -21.65 2.30 17.13
N ASP A 468 -20.99 1.87 16.06
CA ASP A 468 -21.57 1.31 14.82
C ASP A 468 -22.18 -0.10 14.98
N LYS A 469 -22.20 -0.64 16.21
CA LYS A 469 -22.78 -1.95 16.57
C LYS A 469 -24.07 -1.84 17.38
N LEU A 470 -24.41 -0.64 17.82
CA LEU A 470 -25.69 -0.35 18.46
C LEU A 470 -26.80 -0.23 17.42
N THR A 471 -28.06 -0.39 17.84
CA THR A 471 -29.21 0.04 17.03
C THR A 471 -29.16 1.53 16.74
N PHE A 472 -29.88 2.01 15.73
CA PHE A 472 -29.93 3.44 15.46
C PHE A 472 -30.51 4.23 16.65
N GLU A 473 -31.50 3.68 17.34
CA GLU A 473 -32.09 4.26 18.55
C GLU A 473 -31.08 4.36 19.69
N GLU A 474 -30.32 3.29 19.95
CA GLU A 474 -29.27 3.28 20.96
C GLU A 474 -28.12 4.23 20.60
N ARG A 475 -27.79 4.41 19.31
CA ARG A 475 -26.81 5.42 18.86
C ARG A 475 -27.31 6.83 19.15
N ILE A 476 -28.58 7.10 18.89
CA ILE A 476 -29.21 8.40 19.16
C ILE A 476 -29.26 8.66 20.66
N GLN A 477 -29.56 7.63 21.46
CA GLN A 477 -29.52 7.71 22.92
C GLN A 477 -28.11 8.03 23.41
N TRP A 478 -27.09 7.32 22.91
CA TRP A 478 -25.70 7.60 23.23
C TRP A 478 -25.30 9.05 22.93
N VAL A 479 -25.72 9.60 21.78
CA VAL A 479 -25.49 11.02 21.45
C VAL A 479 -26.21 11.94 22.43
N SER A 480 -27.41 11.58 22.86
CA SER A 480 -28.18 12.38 23.82
C SER A 480 -27.54 12.36 25.21
N ASP A 481 -27.05 11.21 25.66
CA ASP A 481 -26.38 11.02 26.94
C ASP A 481 -25.03 11.77 26.99
N ASN A 482 -24.32 11.86 25.85
CA ASN A 482 -23.01 12.51 25.74
C ASN A 482 -23.10 13.91 25.08
N PHE A 483 -24.30 14.50 25.00
CA PHE A 483 -24.51 15.71 24.20
C PHE A 483 -23.65 16.90 24.65
N ILE A 484 -23.42 17.04 25.96
CA ILE A 484 -22.57 18.10 26.51
C ILE A 484 -21.13 17.95 26.00
N ASP A 485 -20.55 16.75 26.11
CA ASP A 485 -19.20 16.47 25.64
C ASP A 485 -19.07 16.65 24.12
N ILE A 486 -20.11 16.29 23.36
CA ILE A 486 -20.20 16.49 21.91
C ILE A 486 -20.25 17.99 21.56
N ALA A 487 -21.06 18.76 22.28
CA ALA A 487 -21.18 20.20 22.08
C ALA A 487 -19.87 20.92 22.42
N GLU A 488 -19.24 20.57 23.54
CA GLU A 488 -17.93 21.08 23.94
C GLU A 488 -16.83 20.68 22.95
N SER A 489 -16.86 19.46 22.43
CA SER A 489 -15.92 19.03 21.38
C SER A 489 -16.06 19.82 20.08
N ALA A 490 -17.24 20.39 19.80
CA ALA A 490 -17.49 21.23 18.64
C ALA A 490 -17.12 22.71 18.83
N SER A 491 -17.23 23.23 20.06
CA SER A 491 -16.89 24.64 20.36
C SER A 491 -15.46 24.83 20.85
N GLU A 492 -14.98 23.92 21.69
CA GLU A 492 -13.68 23.98 22.39
C GLU A 492 -12.90 22.65 22.21
N PRO A 493 -12.58 22.27 20.96
CA PRO A 493 -12.08 20.93 20.62
C PRO A 493 -10.79 20.56 21.37
N LEU A 494 -9.83 21.50 21.50
CA LEU A 494 -8.56 21.22 22.18
C LEU A 494 -8.73 21.03 23.69
N SER A 495 -9.62 21.80 24.32
CA SER A 495 -9.95 21.66 25.74
C SER A 495 -10.61 20.32 26.04
N LYS A 496 -11.38 19.79 25.08
CA LYS A 496 -12.06 18.49 25.19
C LYS A 496 -11.31 17.32 24.54
N ALA A 497 -10.01 17.46 24.31
CA ALA A 497 -9.18 16.45 23.64
C ALA A 497 -9.32 15.04 24.24
N SER A 498 -9.42 14.91 25.56
CA SER A 498 -9.53 13.61 26.24
C SER A 498 -10.76 12.79 25.84
N PHE A 499 -11.81 13.42 25.31
CA PHE A 499 -13.03 12.74 24.89
C PHE A 499 -12.92 12.13 23.49
N TRP A 500 -12.22 12.81 22.57
CA TRP A 500 -12.24 12.45 21.15
C TRP A 500 -10.89 11.99 20.58
N SER A 501 -9.77 12.30 21.23
CA SER A 501 -8.42 12.07 20.68
C SER A 501 -8.09 10.59 20.46
N SER A 502 -8.60 9.72 21.33
CA SER A 502 -8.32 8.29 21.36
C SER A 502 -9.24 7.47 20.43
N LEU A 503 -10.35 8.06 19.95
CA LEU A 503 -11.33 7.46 19.04
C LEU A 503 -10.69 6.95 17.73
N GLU A 504 -11.34 6.01 17.02
CA GLU A 504 -10.79 5.43 15.78
C GLU A 504 -10.60 6.47 14.67
N GLU A 505 -11.57 7.39 14.49
CA GLU A 505 -11.52 8.49 13.53
C GLU A 505 -11.70 9.88 14.19
N PRO A 506 -10.70 10.39 14.94
CA PRO A 506 -10.85 11.57 15.82
C PRO A 506 -11.31 12.84 15.09
N LEU A 507 -10.69 13.17 13.95
CA LEU A 507 -11.03 14.41 13.22
C LEU A 507 -12.37 14.30 12.47
N MET A 508 -12.77 13.09 12.05
CA MET A 508 -14.09 12.86 11.48
C MET A 508 -15.17 13.05 12.55
N PHE A 509 -14.93 12.56 13.76
CA PHE A 509 -15.81 12.78 14.90
C PHE A 509 -16.00 14.27 15.22
N LEU A 510 -14.91 15.06 15.27
CA LEU A 510 -15.00 16.51 15.45
C LEU A 510 -15.82 17.18 14.34
N SER A 511 -15.63 16.76 13.10
CA SER A 511 -16.38 17.29 11.95
C SER A 511 -17.87 16.96 12.06
N ALA A 512 -18.21 15.75 12.48
CA ALA A 512 -19.59 15.33 12.75
C ALA A 512 -20.23 16.08 13.92
N CYS A 513 -19.50 16.30 15.03
CA CYS A 513 -19.96 17.07 16.18
C CYS A 513 -20.28 18.52 15.76
N LYS A 514 -19.39 19.13 14.97
CA LYS A 514 -19.60 20.47 14.44
C LYS A 514 -20.85 20.52 13.55
N ALA A 515 -21.02 19.55 12.65
CA ALA A 515 -22.19 19.48 11.79
C ALA A 515 -23.50 19.29 12.58
N LEU A 516 -23.53 18.41 13.59
CA LEU A 516 -24.71 18.21 14.43
C LEU A 516 -25.07 19.48 15.22
N THR A 517 -24.09 20.13 15.85
CA THR A 517 -24.35 21.35 16.64
C THR A 517 -24.80 22.52 15.80
N ASP A 518 -24.26 22.69 14.59
CA ASP A 518 -24.72 23.71 13.64
C ASP A 518 -26.12 23.38 13.11
N GLY A 519 -26.37 22.11 12.76
CA GLY A 519 -27.69 21.65 12.34
C GLY A 519 -28.77 21.89 13.38
N LEU A 520 -28.50 21.62 14.67
CA LEU A 520 -29.44 21.87 15.77
C LEU A 520 -29.74 23.36 15.98
N ARG A 521 -28.85 24.25 15.54
CA ARG A 521 -29.07 25.71 15.52
C ARG A 521 -29.81 26.20 14.26
N GLY A 522 -30.20 25.29 13.37
CA GLY A 522 -30.80 25.62 12.08
C GLY A 522 -29.82 26.20 11.07
N LEU A 523 -28.51 25.99 11.26
CA LEU A 523 -27.48 26.46 10.34
C LEU A 523 -27.23 25.43 9.22
N PRO A 524 -26.76 25.88 8.04
CA PRO A 524 -26.43 24.97 6.95
C PRO A 524 -25.22 24.09 7.29
N VAL A 525 -25.29 22.81 6.92
CA VAL A 525 -24.24 21.80 7.14
C VAL A 525 -23.72 21.24 5.82
N HIS A 526 -22.48 20.78 5.83
CA HIS A 526 -21.74 20.31 4.65
C HIS A 526 -21.23 18.87 4.78
N PHE A 527 -21.46 18.26 5.94
CA PHE A 527 -20.84 17.01 6.34
C PHE A 527 -21.32 15.82 5.48
N PRO A 528 -20.40 15.02 4.92
CA PRO A 528 -20.75 13.79 4.22
C PRO A 528 -21.10 12.68 5.22
N VAL A 529 -22.38 12.34 5.34
CA VAL A 529 -22.84 11.23 6.18
C VAL A 529 -22.59 9.92 5.45
N ALA A 530 -21.68 9.09 5.97
CA ALA A 530 -21.29 7.82 5.37
C ALA A 530 -22.07 6.63 5.97
N LEU A 531 -22.44 5.69 5.12
CA LEU A 531 -22.91 4.35 5.49
C LEU A 531 -22.00 3.30 4.85
N ASP A 532 -21.61 2.30 5.64
CA ASP A 532 -20.64 1.28 5.22
C ASP A 532 -21.29 -0.09 5.07
N ALA A 533 -20.90 -0.83 4.03
CA ALA A 533 -21.29 -2.23 3.88
C ALA A 533 -20.71 -3.09 5.02
N THR A 534 -21.53 -3.98 5.58
CA THR A 534 -21.03 -5.01 6.51
C THR A 534 -20.32 -6.11 5.71
N CYS A 535 -19.01 -5.95 5.47
CA CYS A 535 -18.21 -6.89 4.70
C CYS A 535 -18.74 -7.16 3.27
N SER A 536 -18.60 -6.16 2.39
CA SER A 536 -19.05 -6.18 0.97
C SER A 536 -18.77 -7.48 0.23
N GLY A 537 -17.58 -8.06 0.38
CA GLY A 537 -17.24 -9.32 -0.30
C GLY A 537 -18.20 -10.47 0.01
N ILE A 538 -18.64 -10.61 1.26
CA ILE A 538 -19.60 -11.65 1.68
C ILE A 538 -21.00 -11.25 1.22
N GLN A 539 -21.38 -9.98 1.31
CA GLN A 539 -22.67 -9.51 0.78
C GLN A 539 -22.83 -9.86 -0.70
N ILE A 540 -21.80 -9.66 -1.52
CA ILE A 540 -21.83 -10.02 -2.95
C ILE A 540 -21.91 -11.54 -3.13
N TYR A 541 -21.19 -12.34 -2.33
CA TYR A 541 -21.29 -13.80 -2.41
C TYR A 541 -22.68 -14.32 -2.01
N SER A 542 -23.30 -13.73 -0.99
CA SER A 542 -24.65 -14.10 -0.55
C SER A 542 -25.68 -13.84 -1.64
N GLY A 543 -25.55 -12.72 -2.38
CA GLY A 543 -26.39 -12.45 -3.55
C GLY A 543 -26.09 -13.40 -4.72
N LEU A 544 -24.81 -13.67 -5.01
CA LEU A 544 -24.41 -14.55 -6.12
C LEU A 544 -24.92 -15.98 -5.99
N LEU A 545 -25.02 -16.51 -4.76
CA LEU A 545 -25.46 -17.88 -4.51
C LEU A 545 -26.86 -17.97 -3.95
N LEU A 546 -27.52 -16.82 -3.74
CA LEU A 546 -28.79 -16.72 -3.04
C LEU A 546 -28.73 -17.45 -1.68
N ASP A 547 -27.70 -17.14 -0.88
CA ASP A 547 -27.43 -17.73 0.45
C ASP A 547 -27.99 -16.84 1.56
N LYS A 548 -29.10 -17.29 2.17
CA LYS A 548 -29.82 -16.55 3.21
C LYS A 548 -29.04 -16.48 4.52
N GLU A 549 -28.44 -17.58 4.97
CA GLU A 549 -27.65 -17.62 6.22
C GLU A 549 -26.48 -16.63 6.13
N GLY A 550 -25.79 -16.61 4.99
CA GLY A 550 -24.77 -15.62 4.71
C GLY A 550 -25.32 -14.20 4.67
N ALA A 551 -26.44 -13.97 3.97
CA ALA A 551 -27.07 -12.66 3.85
C ALA A 551 -27.48 -12.07 5.21
N GLU A 552 -28.03 -12.89 6.11
CA GLU A 552 -28.34 -12.50 7.48
C GLU A 552 -27.07 -12.10 8.24
N ALA A 553 -26.00 -12.89 8.16
CA ALA A 553 -24.74 -12.64 8.87
C ALA A 553 -24.10 -11.29 8.52
N VAL A 554 -24.35 -10.77 7.32
CA VAL A 554 -23.86 -9.48 6.81
C VAL A 554 -24.95 -8.44 6.56
N ASN A 555 -26.10 -8.59 7.24
CA ASN A 555 -27.19 -7.61 7.27
C ASN A 555 -27.83 -7.30 5.91
N VAL A 556 -27.66 -8.15 4.88
CA VAL A 556 -28.35 -7.99 3.59
C VAL A 556 -29.85 -8.23 3.76
N VAL A 557 -30.23 -9.15 4.65
CA VAL A 557 -31.62 -9.37 5.07
C VAL A 557 -31.72 -9.41 6.59
N HIS A 558 -32.90 -9.11 7.11
CA HIS A 558 -33.17 -9.20 8.53
C HIS A 558 -33.29 -10.65 8.99
N LYS A 559 -32.60 -10.98 10.08
CA LYS A 559 -32.82 -12.23 10.80
C LYS A 559 -34.05 -12.10 11.70
N SER A 560 -34.90 -13.12 11.75
CA SER A 560 -36.07 -13.11 12.64
C SER A 560 -35.64 -12.93 14.11
N GLY A 561 -36.26 -11.98 14.82
CA GLY A 561 -35.92 -11.63 16.20
C GLY A 561 -34.66 -10.76 16.37
N GLN A 562 -34.08 -10.26 15.27
CA GLN A 562 -32.92 -9.38 15.31
C GLN A 562 -33.30 -8.00 15.87
N THR A 563 -32.68 -7.62 16.99
CA THR A 563 -32.79 -6.26 17.54
C THR A 563 -31.62 -5.38 17.13
N ARG A 564 -30.39 -5.93 17.05
CA ARG A 564 -29.15 -5.20 16.72
C ARG A 564 -28.52 -5.62 15.38
N PRO A 565 -27.67 -4.77 14.76
CA PRO A 565 -26.90 -5.16 13.57
C PRO A 565 -26.09 -6.43 13.83
N ASN A 566 -26.07 -7.38 12.89
CA ASN A 566 -25.24 -8.57 12.98
C ASN A 566 -23.77 -8.20 12.82
N ASP A 567 -22.94 -8.76 13.70
CA ASP A 567 -21.49 -8.64 13.64
C ASP A 567 -20.88 -10.00 13.31
N ILE A 568 -20.72 -10.27 12.01
CA ILE A 568 -20.07 -11.49 11.53
C ILE A 568 -18.70 -11.75 12.16
N TYR A 569 -17.96 -10.69 12.50
CA TYR A 569 -16.64 -10.83 13.11
C TYR A 569 -16.75 -11.32 14.55
N GLN A 570 -17.75 -10.84 15.30
CA GLN A 570 -18.02 -11.33 16.65
C GLN A 570 -18.51 -12.79 16.61
N GLN A 571 -19.41 -13.13 15.69
CA GLN A 571 -19.88 -14.52 15.51
C GLN A 571 -18.72 -15.50 15.25
N VAL A 572 -17.77 -15.11 14.38
CA VAL A 572 -16.57 -15.92 14.12
C VAL A 572 -15.68 -16.02 15.37
N ALA A 573 -15.50 -14.93 16.12
CA ALA A 573 -14.71 -14.95 17.35
C ALA A 573 -15.34 -15.86 18.42
N ASP A 574 -16.64 -15.78 18.61
CA ASP A 574 -17.40 -16.61 19.56
C ASP A 574 -17.30 -18.10 19.20
N LEU A 575 -17.40 -18.42 17.91
CA LEU A 575 -17.26 -19.79 17.42
C LEU A 575 -15.84 -20.34 17.63
N VAL A 576 -14.81 -19.51 17.42
CA VAL A 576 -13.42 -19.89 17.71
C VAL A 576 -13.23 -20.16 19.21
N ASN A 577 -13.77 -19.32 20.09
CA ASN A 577 -13.72 -19.56 21.54
C ASN A 577 -14.47 -20.85 21.92
N LYS A 578 -15.61 -21.13 21.29
CA LYS A 578 -16.36 -22.38 21.49
C LYS A 578 -15.54 -23.60 21.10
N TYR A 579 -14.81 -23.58 19.98
CA TYR A 579 -13.91 -24.68 19.62
C TYR A 579 -12.80 -24.88 20.66
N LEU A 580 -12.24 -23.78 21.18
CA LEU A 580 -11.21 -23.84 22.21
C LEU A 580 -11.75 -24.47 23.50
N SER A 581 -12.92 -24.03 23.97
CA SER A 581 -13.54 -24.52 25.21
C SER A 581 -14.01 -25.97 25.13
N LEU A 582 -14.52 -26.40 23.97
CA LEU A 582 -14.90 -27.80 23.73
C LEU A 582 -13.69 -28.70 23.44
N GLY A 583 -12.48 -28.14 23.35
CA GLY A 583 -11.29 -28.88 23.00
C GLY A 583 -11.23 -29.33 21.53
N GLU A 584 -12.09 -28.80 20.66
CA GLU A 584 -12.19 -29.10 19.22
C GLU A 584 -11.15 -28.36 18.38
N TYR A 585 -9.89 -28.43 18.79
CA TYR A 585 -8.76 -27.83 18.10
C TYR A 585 -7.69 -28.89 17.80
N PRO A 586 -6.86 -28.70 16.74
CA PRO A 586 -5.83 -29.66 16.39
C PRO A 586 -4.79 -29.73 17.51
N LYS A 587 -4.73 -30.86 18.23
CA LYS A 587 -3.81 -31.07 19.39
C LYS A 587 -2.34 -31.10 19.01
N LYS A 588 -2.05 -31.39 17.74
CA LYS A 588 -0.70 -31.42 17.19
C LYS A 588 -0.68 -30.69 15.85
N ILE A 589 0.36 -29.90 15.63
CA ILE A 589 0.63 -29.26 14.34
C ILE A 589 1.97 -29.78 13.83
N SER A 590 1.96 -30.31 12.60
CA SER A 590 3.17 -30.69 11.90
C SER A 590 3.65 -29.58 10.97
N PHE A 591 4.97 -29.39 10.92
CA PHE A 591 5.62 -28.42 10.05
C PHE A 591 7.05 -28.84 9.77
N ASN A 592 7.59 -28.38 8.64
CA ASN A 592 9.02 -28.48 8.39
C ASN A 592 9.67 -27.19 8.88
N ASP A 593 10.71 -27.32 9.70
CA ASP A 593 11.50 -26.17 10.14
C ASP A 593 12.37 -25.61 8.99
N SER A 594 13.15 -24.58 9.29
CA SER A 594 14.08 -23.97 8.32
C SER A 594 15.16 -24.93 7.80
N GLU A 595 15.43 -26.00 8.52
CA GLU A 595 16.40 -27.04 8.13
C GLU A 595 15.76 -28.07 7.20
N GLY A 596 14.42 -28.10 7.12
CA GLY A 596 13.65 -29.07 6.37
C GLY A 596 13.30 -30.31 7.20
N ILE A 597 13.56 -30.25 8.52
CA ILE A 597 13.27 -31.33 9.45
C ILE A 597 11.78 -31.29 9.78
N TYR A 598 11.12 -32.42 9.61
CA TYR A 598 9.73 -32.59 10.00
C TYR A 598 9.63 -32.57 11.53
N ARG A 599 8.90 -31.57 12.05
CA ARG A 599 8.61 -31.41 13.48
C ARG A 599 7.12 -31.51 13.73
N VAL A 600 6.79 -31.97 14.93
CA VAL A 600 5.43 -32.01 15.46
C VAL A 600 5.44 -31.29 16.79
N ALA A 601 4.61 -30.26 16.93
CA ALA A 601 4.45 -29.55 18.19
C ALA A 601 3.04 -29.74 18.75
N SER A 602 2.96 -29.84 20.08
CA SER A 602 1.67 -29.79 20.80
C SER A 602 1.12 -28.37 20.78
N THR A 603 -0.20 -28.23 20.76
CA THR A 603 -0.90 -26.93 20.76
C THR A 603 -1.65 -26.65 22.06
N GLU A 604 -1.54 -27.54 23.06
CA GLU A 604 -2.36 -27.47 24.26
C GLU A 604 -2.10 -26.22 25.10
N ILE A 605 -0.83 -25.77 25.16
CA ILE A 605 -0.45 -24.57 25.90
C ILE A 605 -1.06 -23.34 25.24
N GLU A 606 -0.89 -23.23 23.92
CA GLU A 606 -1.38 -22.12 23.11
C GLU A 606 -2.90 -22.08 23.16
N ALA A 607 -3.58 -23.21 22.97
CA ALA A 607 -5.04 -23.30 22.99
C ALA A 607 -5.63 -22.85 24.33
N LYS A 608 -5.14 -23.38 25.46
CA LYS A 608 -5.57 -22.96 26.80
C LYS A 608 -5.31 -21.47 27.05
N SER A 609 -4.25 -20.91 26.46
CA SER A 609 -3.93 -19.50 26.65
C SER A 609 -4.83 -18.56 25.85
N LEU A 610 -5.36 -19.03 24.71
CA LEU A 610 -6.23 -18.29 23.79
C LEU A 610 -7.71 -18.41 24.17
N GLU A 611 -8.10 -19.48 24.86
CA GLU A 611 -9.47 -19.74 25.29
C GLU A 611 -10.06 -18.52 26.04
N GLY A 612 -11.20 -18.02 25.56
CA GLY A 612 -11.89 -16.85 26.11
C GLY A 612 -11.23 -15.49 25.81
N LYS A 613 -10.11 -15.45 25.09
CA LYS A 613 -9.38 -14.21 24.75
C LYS A 613 -9.42 -13.85 23.27
N VAL A 614 -9.98 -14.72 22.42
CA VAL A 614 -10.15 -14.41 21.00
C VAL A 614 -11.31 -13.43 20.85
N HIS A 615 -10.98 -12.17 20.54
CA HIS A 615 -11.97 -11.10 20.35
C HIS A 615 -12.05 -10.69 18.88
N ARG A 616 -13.09 -9.92 18.53
CA ARG A 616 -13.39 -9.41 17.19
C ARG A 616 -12.17 -8.90 16.42
N GLY A 617 -11.32 -8.10 17.07
CA GLY A 617 -10.14 -7.49 16.46
C GLY A 617 -9.13 -8.49 15.88
N LEU A 618 -8.98 -9.65 16.51
CA LEU A 618 -8.06 -10.70 16.06
C LEU A 618 -8.57 -11.45 14.81
N VAL A 619 -9.90 -11.58 14.67
CA VAL A 619 -10.49 -12.33 13.55
C VAL A 619 -10.86 -11.43 12.37
N LYS A 620 -11.23 -10.15 12.61
CA LYS A 620 -11.77 -9.19 11.62
C LYS A 620 -11.02 -9.22 10.30
N ARG A 621 -9.69 -9.09 10.32
CA ARG A 621 -8.88 -9.00 9.09
C ARG A 621 -8.86 -10.31 8.28
N ASN A 622 -8.86 -11.45 8.96
CA ASN A 622 -8.95 -12.76 8.29
C ASN A 622 -10.32 -12.96 7.65
N VAL A 623 -11.40 -12.60 8.36
CA VAL A 623 -12.77 -12.66 7.82
C VAL A 623 -12.92 -11.74 6.62
N MET A 624 -12.52 -10.46 6.73
CA MET A 624 -12.61 -9.48 5.64
C MET A 624 -11.82 -9.88 4.39
N THR A 625 -10.70 -10.59 4.57
CA THR A 625 -9.84 -10.96 3.43
C THR A 625 -10.14 -12.35 2.86
N GLN A 626 -10.98 -13.15 3.53
CA GLN A 626 -11.42 -14.45 3.00
C GLN A 626 -12.08 -14.29 1.63
N PRO A 627 -13.13 -13.46 1.44
CA PRO A 627 -13.82 -13.34 0.16
C PRO A 627 -12.87 -13.02 -1.00
N TYR A 628 -11.78 -12.32 -0.68
CA TYR A 628 -10.70 -11.95 -1.59
C TYR A 628 -9.58 -12.98 -1.68
N SER A 629 -9.88 -14.25 -1.41
CA SER A 629 -9.01 -15.41 -1.62
C SER A 629 -7.67 -15.33 -0.90
N VAL A 630 -7.66 -14.73 0.31
CA VAL A 630 -6.48 -14.79 1.17
C VAL A 630 -6.12 -16.25 1.43
N THR A 631 -4.82 -16.55 1.40
CA THR A 631 -4.32 -17.89 1.74
C THR A 631 -4.11 -18.00 3.24
N MET A 632 -4.01 -19.23 3.76
CA MET A 632 -3.63 -19.47 5.16
C MET A 632 -2.29 -18.80 5.53
N HIS A 633 -1.35 -18.69 4.57
CA HIS A 633 -0.11 -17.95 4.78
C HIS A 633 -0.35 -16.43 4.87
N GLY A 634 -1.27 -15.90 4.05
CA GLY A 634 -1.69 -14.50 4.15
C GLY A 634 -2.39 -14.19 5.48
N MET A 635 -3.27 -15.06 5.96
CA MET A 635 -3.90 -14.94 7.28
C MET A 635 -2.86 -14.99 8.41
N PHE A 636 -1.87 -15.87 8.29
CA PHE A 636 -0.75 -15.95 9.23
C PHE A 636 0.02 -14.63 9.29
N ASP A 637 0.36 -14.05 8.13
CA ASP A 637 1.07 -12.76 8.08
C ASP A 637 0.26 -11.61 8.70
N GLN A 638 -1.06 -11.61 8.51
CA GLN A 638 -1.96 -10.62 9.10
C GLN A 638 -2.03 -10.74 10.64
N LEU A 639 -2.19 -11.95 11.17
CA LEU A 639 -2.18 -12.20 12.60
C LEU A 639 -0.82 -11.93 13.22
N ARG A 640 0.27 -12.27 12.53
CA ARG A 640 1.62 -11.96 13.00
C ARG A 640 1.81 -10.47 13.26
N GLU A 641 1.29 -9.60 12.40
CA GLU A 641 1.33 -8.15 12.63
C GLU A 641 0.60 -7.73 13.91
N LEU A 642 -0.56 -8.34 14.19
CA LEU A 642 -1.32 -8.07 15.42
C LEU A 642 -0.57 -8.56 16.66
N PHE A 643 -0.03 -9.78 16.61
CA PHE A 643 0.77 -10.31 17.72
C PHE A 643 2.07 -9.52 17.93
N ASP A 644 2.75 -9.09 16.86
CA ASP A 644 3.92 -8.20 16.93
C ASP A 644 3.57 -6.86 17.58
N ALA A 645 2.39 -6.30 17.28
CA ALA A 645 1.91 -5.06 17.88
C ALA A 645 1.55 -5.23 19.36
N SER A 646 0.83 -6.30 19.72
CA SER A 646 0.50 -6.64 21.11
C SER A 646 1.76 -6.85 21.96
N GLU A 647 2.75 -7.60 21.44
CA GLU A 647 4.04 -7.79 22.12
C GLU A 647 4.80 -6.46 22.30
N ALA A 648 4.73 -5.56 21.32
CA ALA A 648 5.35 -4.24 21.41
C ALA A 648 4.65 -3.31 22.42
N ASN A 649 3.38 -3.55 22.71
CA ASN A 649 2.60 -2.78 23.68
C ASN A 649 2.61 -3.42 25.09
N GLY A 650 3.29 -4.56 25.27
CA GLY A 650 3.30 -5.31 26.52
C GLY A 650 2.03 -6.11 26.82
N ASP A 651 1.07 -6.16 25.88
CA ASP A 651 -0.21 -6.84 26.03
C ASP A 651 -0.18 -8.26 25.43
N VAL A 652 0.65 -9.13 26.01
CA VAL A 652 0.83 -10.51 25.53
C VAL A 652 -0.31 -11.41 26.06
N PHE A 653 -1.31 -11.65 25.23
CA PHE A 653 -2.49 -12.42 25.60
C PHE A 653 -2.33 -13.95 25.46
N TRP A 654 -1.27 -14.45 24.81
CA TRP A 654 -1.01 -15.88 24.58
C TRP A 654 0.16 -16.41 25.44
N ARG A 655 0.27 -17.74 25.55
CA ARG A 655 1.42 -18.46 26.13
C ARG A 655 1.92 -19.50 25.13
N GLY A 656 3.17 -19.94 25.31
CA GLY A 656 3.82 -20.90 24.42
C GLY A 656 4.50 -20.23 23.22
N GLU A 657 4.69 -20.98 22.14
CA GLU A 657 5.40 -20.47 20.96
C GLU A 657 4.47 -19.61 20.11
N LYS A 658 4.83 -18.33 19.92
CA LYS A 658 4.08 -17.36 19.12
C LYS A 658 3.68 -17.89 17.74
N TRP A 659 4.60 -18.57 17.05
CA TRP A 659 4.33 -19.13 15.73
C TRP A 659 3.23 -20.20 15.78
N ILE A 660 3.25 -21.08 16.79
CA ILE A 660 2.24 -22.11 17.00
C ILE A 660 0.89 -21.47 17.34
N ALA A 661 0.87 -20.47 18.22
CA ALA A 661 -0.36 -19.77 18.61
C ALA A 661 -1.04 -19.11 17.39
N ILE A 662 -0.26 -18.42 16.56
CA ILE A 662 -0.76 -17.83 15.31
C ILE A 662 -1.25 -18.92 14.37
N ARG A 663 -0.47 -19.99 14.18
CA ARG A 663 -0.82 -21.09 13.26
C ARG A 663 -2.11 -21.79 13.67
N LEU A 664 -2.29 -22.04 14.97
CA LEU A 664 -3.51 -22.59 15.55
C LEU A 664 -4.70 -21.65 15.28
N LEU A 665 -4.55 -20.36 15.57
CA LEU A 665 -5.60 -19.37 15.37
C LEU A 665 -5.98 -19.22 13.88
N VAL A 666 -5.03 -19.34 12.95
CA VAL A 666 -5.32 -19.39 11.50
C VAL A 666 -6.20 -20.59 11.15
N LEU A 667 -5.91 -21.78 11.69
CA LEU A 667 -6.71 -22.99 11.44
C LEU A 667 -8.12 -22.85 12.00
N LEU A 668 -8.25 -22.34 13.22
CA LEU A 668 -9.55 -22.12 13.86
C LEU A 668 -10.37 -21.04 13.14
N ASN A 669 -9.75 -19.91 12.78
CA ASN A 669 -10.41 -18.86 12.00
C ASN A 669 -10.89 -19.39 10.64
N SER A 670 -10.06 -20.15 9.92
CA SER A 670 -10.46 -20.72 8.64
C SER A 670 -11.63 -21.69 8.77
N ARG A 671 -11.68 -22.50 9.83
CA ARG A 671 -12.80 -23.40 10.11
C ARG A 671 -14.06 -22.59 10.45
N ALA A 672 -13.96 -21.64 11.37
CA ALA A 672 -15.09 -20.82 11.82
C ALA A 672 -15.68 -20.00 10.66
N ILE A 673 -14.86 -19.39 9.81
CA ILE A 673 -15.34 -18.65 8.64
C ILE A 673 -16.10 -19.56 7.68
N ALA A 674 -15.58 -20.76 7.40
CA ALA A 674 -16.27 -21.70 6.51
C ALA A 674 -17.60 -22.20 7.08
N GLU A 675 -17.76 -22.24 8.40
CA GLU A 675 -19.00 -22.63 9.08
C GLU A 675 -20.03 -21.49 9.09
N VAL A 676 -19.61 -20.25 9.34
CA VAL A 676 -20.49 -19.06 9.40
C VAL A 676 -20.91 -18.58 8.01
N VAL A 677 -20.03 -18.65 7.01
CA VAL A 677 -20.31 -18.21 5.63
C VAL A 677 -19.99 -19.28 4.61
N LYS A 678 -20.84 -20.33 4.64
CA LYS A 678 -20.74 -21.49 3.75
C LYS A 678 -20.84 -21.10 2.28
N GLY A 679 -21.83 -20.28 1.91
CA GLY A 679 -22.02 -19.85 0.53
C GLY A 679 -20.78 -19.15 -0.02
N ALA A 680 -20.25 -18.14 0.67
CA ALA A 680 -19.04 -17.44 0.22
C ALA A 680 -17.84 -18.36 -0.02
N SER A 681 -17.66 -19.38 0.83
CA SER A 681 -16.59 -20.37 0.68
C SER A 681 -16.81 -21.28 -0.53
N ILE A 682 -18.03 -21.78 -0.71
CA ILE A 682 -18.43 -22.65 -1.84
C ILE A 682 -18.29 -21.90 -3.17
N GLY A 683 -18.88 -20.71 -3.28
CA GLY A 683 -18.84 -19.89 -4.50
C GLY A 683 -17.42 -19.48 -4.88
N GLN A 684 -16.60 -19.12 -3.89
CA GLN A 684 -15.19 -18.82 -4.14
C GLN A 684 -14.43 -20.03 -4.70
N GLN A 685 -14.65 -21.22 -4.13
CA GLN A 685 -13.98 -22.43 -4.59
C GLN A 685 -14.42 -22.79 -6.03
N TYR A 686 -15.71 -22.71 -6.32
CA TYR A 686 -16.25 -22.92 -7.66
C TYR A 686 -15.61 -22.00 -8.71
N ILE A 687 -15.56 -20.68 -8.44
CA ILE A 687 -14.96 -19.70 -9.35
C ILE A 687 -13.47 -20.01 -9.59
N LYS A 688 -12.74 -20.44 -8.54
CA LYS A 688 -11.32 -20.82 -8.65
C LYS A 688 -11.13 -22.09 -9.46
N GLU A 689 -11.96 -23.10 -9.25
CA GLU A 689 -11.90 -24.37 -9.98
C GLU A 689 -12.21 -24.16 -11.46
N LEU A 690 -13.28 -23.44 -11.77
CA LEU A 690 -13.63 -23.08 -13.14
C LEU A 690 -12.51 -22.31 -13.83
N ALA A 691 -11.88 -21.36 -13.14
CA ALA A 691 -10.72 -20.65 -13.68
C ALA A 691 -9.50 -21.56 -13.90
N ARG A 692 -9.28 -22.60 -13.08
CA ARG A 692 -8.21 -23.58 -13.32
C ARG A 692 -8.47 -24.39 -14.59
N GLU A 693 -9.73 -24.75 -14.85
CA GLU A 693 -10.12 -25.44 -16.07
C GLU A 693 -9.85 -24.58 -17.31
N ILE A 694 -10.21 -23.30 -17.28
CA ILE A 694 -10.00 -22.36 -18.40
C ILE A 694 -8.51 -22.07 -18.63
N ASN A 695 -7.73 -21.92 -17.55
CA ASN A 695 -6.31 -21.60 -17.62
C ASN A 695 -5.43 -22.69 -18.28
N LEU A 696 -6.00 -23.85 -18.61
CA LEU A 696 -5.32 -24.87 -19.43
C LEU A 696 -4.88 -24.30 -20.78
N GLU A 697 -5.69 -23.43 -21.40
CA GLU A 697 -5.43 -22.83 -22.72
C GLU A 697 -4.41 -21.66 -22.71
N ASN A 698 -3.90 -21.26 -21.53
CA ASN A 698 -2.89 -20.18 -21.38
C ASN A 698 -3.32 -18.80 -21.94
N LYS A 699 -4.63 -18.54 -22.03
CA LYS A 699 -5.21 -17.27 -22.48
C LYS A 699 -5.52 -16.33 -21.29
N PRO A 700 -5.57 -15.00 -21.51
CA PRO A 700 -6.18 -14.07 -20.58
C PRO A 700 -7.66 -14.41 -20.32
N LEU A 701 -8.15 -14.09 -19.12
CA LEU A 701 -9.59 -14.20 -18.83
C LEU A 701 -10.23 -12.83 -19.04
N GLN A 702 -11.37 -12.81 -19.72
CA GLN A 702 -12.14 -11.59 -19.98
C GLN A 702 -13.63 -11.81 -19.69
N TRP A 703 -14.30 -10.86 -19.09
CA TRP A 703 -15.76 -10.88 -18.92
C TRP A 703 -16.31 -9.47 -18.92
N GLU A 704 -17.60 -9.34 -19.18
CA GLU A 704 -18.34 -8.11 -19.00
C GLU A 704 -19.04 -8.12 -17.66
N THR A 705 -19.03 -6.98 -16.98
CA THR A 705 -19.86 -6.82 -15.79
C THR A 705 -21.34 -6.81 -16.17
N PRO A 706 -22.25 -7.28 -15.31
CA PRO A 706 -23.69 -7.13 -15.53
C PRO A 706 -24.07 -5.65 -15.65
N ILE A 707 -25.16 -5.37 -16.35
CA ILE A 707 -25.84 -4.06 -16.50
C ILE A 707 -25.04 -2.98 -17.24
N PHE A 708 -23.82 -2.65 -16.80
CA PHE A 708 -22.94 -1.67 -17.44
C PHE A 708 -22.05 -2.25 -18.54
N LYS A 709 -22.04 -3.59 -18.71
CA LYS A 709 -21.24 -4.31 -19.71
C LYS A 709 -19.78 -3.81 -19.79
N PHE A 710 -19.18 -3.54 -18.63
CA PHE A 710 -17.80 -3.05 -18.58
C PHE A 710 -16.83 -4.23 -18.79
N PRO A 711 -15.89 -4.16 -19.76
CA PRO A 711 -14.97 -5.26 -20.00
C PRO A 711 -13.88 -5.35 -18.92
N VAL A 712 -13.85 -6.44 -18.19
CA VAL A 712 -12.82 -6.76 -17.22
C VAL A 712 -11.81 -7.72 -17.85
N ILE A 713 -10.55 -7.29 -17.94
CA ILE A 713 -9.48 -8.06 -18.57
C ILE A 713 -8.44 -8.46 -17.52
N GLN A 714 -8.42 -9.74 -17.16
CA GLN A 714 -7.49 -10.28 -16.19
C GLN A 714 -6.27 -10.92 -16.85
N THR A 715 -5.12 -10.26 -16.69
CA THR A 715 -3.81 -10.74 -17.16
C THR A 715 -2.84 -10.90 -15.98
N GLN A 716 -2.77 -12.09 -15.37
CA GLN A 716 -1.70 -12.42 -14.43
C GLN A 716 -0.52 -12.99 -15.22
N THR A 717 0.42 -12.11 -15.61
CA THR A 717 1.63 -12.53 -16.30
C THR A 717 2.72 -12.94 -15.31
N LYS A 718 3.54 -13.91 -15.69
CA LYS A 718 4.82 -14.15 -15.04
C LYS A 718 5.67 -12.88 -15.20
N ASN A 719 6.56 -12.69 -14.24
CA ASN A 719 7.54 -11.61 -14.31
C ASN A 719 8.90 -12.26 -14.41
N LYS A 720 9.59 -12.06 -15.54
CA LYS A 720 10.98 -12.42 -15.67
C LYS A 720 11.77 -11.33 -14.97
N MET A 721 12.16 -11.63 -13.75
CA MET A 721 13.04 -10.76 -13.00
C MET A 721 14.43 -10.87 -13.64
N ARG A 722 14.79 -9.91 -14.50
CA ARG A 722 16.18 -9.75 -14.92
C ARG A 722 16.89 -9.13 -13.72
N ARG A 723 17.52 -10.01 -12.94
CA ARG A 723 18.30 -9.63 -11.78
C ARG A 723 19.69 -9.33 -12.28
N ILE A 724 20.07 -8.06 -12.29
CA ILE A 724 21.49 -7.76 -12.15
C ILE A 724 21.75 -7.90 -10.66
N LYS A 725 22.20 -9.09 -10.26
CA LYS A 725 22.72 -9.30 -8.92
C LYS A 725 24.02 -8.52 -8.90
N CYS A 726 24.04 -7.36 -8.24
CA CYS A 726 25.30 -6.84 -7.73
C CYS A 726 25.34 -7.07 -6.24
N ALA A 727 26.54 -7.23 -5.71
CA ALA A 727 26.64 -7.46 -4.29
C ALA A 727 26.68 -6.17 -3.42
N LEU A 728 26.55 -5.00 -4.06
CA LEU A 728 25.99 -3.79 -3.45
C LEU A 728 24.45 -3.70 -3.53
N GLY A 729 23.77 -4.67 -4.13
CA GLY A 729 22.30 -4.72 -4.22
C GLY A 729 21.74 -5.43 -5.44
N LYS A 730 20.51 -5.94 -5.30
CA LYS A 730 19.78 -6.51 -6.44
C LYS A 730 19.09 -5.35 -7.17
N ILE A 731 19.63 -4.88 -8.30
CA ILE A 731 18.82 -4.10 -9.23
C ILE A 731 17.93 -5.10 -9.97
N LYS A 732 16.68 -5.14 -9.55
CA LYS A 732 15.65 -6.00 -10.12
C LYS A 732 15.00 -5.24 -11.27
N PHE A 733 15.32 -5.60 -12.49
CA PHE A 733 14.50 -5.22 -13.64
C PHE A 733 13.36 -6.23 -13.72
N LEU A 734 12.16 -5.78 -13.35
CA LEU A 734 10.97 -6.57 -13.56
C LEU A 734 10.57 -6.44 -15.03
N GLN A 735 10.93 -7.44 -15.85
CA GLN A 735 10.41 -7.52 -17.21
C GLN A 735 9.16 -8.41 -17.16
N SER A 736 7.99 -7.82 -17.36
CA SER A 736 6.78 -8.61 -17.52
C SER A 736 6.90 -9.47 -18.78
N THR A 737 6.68 -10.76 -18.64
CA THR A 737 6.59 -11.68 -19.78
C THR A 737 5.19 -11.65 -20.36
N THR A 738 5.03 -12.22 -21.55
CA THR A 738 3.72 -12.55 -22.12
C THR A 738 3.12 -13.81 -21.49
N ASP A 739 3.96 -14.70 -20.94
CA ASP A 739 3.50 -15.95 -20.30
C ASP A 739 2.59 -15.70 -19.11
N MET A 740 1.47 -16.43 -19.05
CA MET A 740 0.52 -16.36 -17.95
C MET A 740 1.00 -17.19 -16.74
N ASP A 741 0.77 -16.65 -15.55
CA ASP A 741 0.93 -17.34 -14.27
C ASP A 741 -0.41 -18.00 -13.89
N LYS A 742 -0.61 -19.25 -14.32
CA LYS A 742 -1.86 -20.00 -14.13
C LYS A 742 -2.32 -20.06 -12.66
N LYS A 743 -1.37 -20.22 -11.73
CA LYS A 743 -1.68 -20.26 -10.28
C LYS A 743 -2.17 -18.90 -9.80
N ARG A 744 -1.47 -17.82 -10.16
CA ARG A 744 -1.86 -16.47 -9.79
C ARG A 744 -3.17 -16.03 -10.46
N GLN A 745 -3.39 -16.45 -11.70
CA GLN A 745 -4.63 -16.23 -12.47
C GLN A 745 -5.83 -16.86 -11.76
N SER A 746 -5.72 -18.13 -11.38
CA SER A 746 -6.78 -18.85 -10.65
C SER A 746 -7.03 -18.25 -9.25
N ASN A 747 -5.99 -17.85 -8.53
CA ASN A 747 -6.16 -17.25 -7.20
C ASN A 747 -6.73 -15.81 -7.24
N ALA A 748 -6.62 -15.11 -8.37
CA ALA A 748 -7.04 -13.72 -8.50
C ALA A 748 -8.44 -13.56 -9.10
N ILE A 749 -9.03 -14.62 -9.67
CA ILE A 749 -10.30 -14.51 -10.40
C ILE A 749 -11.49 -14.20 -9.49
N ALA A 750 -11.68 -14.97 -8.41
CA ALA A 750 -12.74 -14.73 -7.43
C ALA A 750 -12.69 -13.29 -6.88
N PRO A 751 -11.55 -12.79 -6.37
CA PRO A 751 -11.47 -11.40 -5.90
C PRO A 751 -11.77 -10.38 -7.00
N ASN A 752 -11.35 -10.61 -8.24
CA ASN A 752 -11.56 -9.64 -9.31
C ASN A 752 -13.02 -9.62 -9.79
N LEU A 753 -13.69 -10.79 -9.81
CA LEU A 753 -15.12 -10.88 -10.09
C LEU A 753 -15.94 -10.16 -9.03
N ILE A 754 -15.69 -10.45 -7.75
CA ILE A 754 -16.39 -9.81 -6.62
C ILE A 754 -16.18 -8.29 -6.63
N HIS A 755 -14.94 -7.80 -6.81
CA HIS A 755 -14.69 -6.36 -6.93
C HIS A 755 -15.37 -5.71 -8.14
N SER A 756 -15.57 -6.46 -9.23
CA SER A 756 -16.28 -5.95 -10.41
C SER A 756 -17.78 -5.81 -10.17
N LEU A 757 -18.39 -6.73 -9.41
CA LEU A 757 -19.79 -6.66 -9.01
C LEU A 757 -20.04 -5.58 -7.95
N ASP A 758 -19.12 -5.44 -6.99
CA ASP A 758 -19.08 -4.34 -6.02
C ASP A 758 -19.07 -2.96 -6.74
N ALA A 759 -18.26 -2.84 -7.80
CA ALA A 759 -18.27 -1.62 -8.61
C ALA A 759 -19.60 -1.39 -9.34
N VAL A 760 -20.24 -2.44 -9.88
CA VAL A 760 -21.57 -2.34 -10.50
C VAL A 760 -22.62 -1.86 -9.49
N LEU A 761 -22.63 -2.44 -8.28
CA LEU A 761 -23.56 -2.03 -7.21
C LEU A 761 -23.39 -0.54 -6.87
N MET A 762 -22.15 -0.08 -6.75
CA MET A 762 -21.84 1.34 -6.55
C MET A 762 -22.37 2.20 -7.70
N TYR A 763 -22.11 1.85 -8.96
CA TYR A 763 -22.55 2.66 -10.10
C TYR A 763 -24.07 2.68 -10.27
N LEU A 764 -24.77 1.57 -10.03
CA LEU A 764 -26.24 1.50 -10.01
C LEU A 764 -26.82 2.41 -8.93
N THR A 765 -26.27 2.34 -7.72
CA THR A 765 -26.70 3.17 -6.59
C THR A 765 -26.56 4.65 -6.93
N VAL A 766 -25.42 5.04 -7.49
CA VAL A 766 -25.14 6.44 -7.88
C VAL A 766 -26.05 6.90 -9.01
N GLU A 767 -26.30 6.05 -10.01
CA GLU A 767 -27.21 6.39 -11.10
C GLU A 767 -28.62 6.68 -10.57
N ARG A 768 -29.12 5.88 -9.62
CA ARG A 768 -30.42 6.11 -8.97
C ARG A 768 -30.43 7.37 -8.11
N LEU A 769 -29.35 7.66 -7.38
CA LEU A 769 -29.20 8.90 -6.63
C LEU A 769 -29.23 10.13 -7.54
N LEU A 770 -28.52 10.08 -8.67
CA LEU A 770 -28.52 11.15 -9.67
C LEU A 770 -29.93 11.37 -10.26
N ILE A 771 -30.65 10.30 -10.58
CA ILE A 771 -32.06 10.38 -11.05
C ILE A 771 -32.97 10.99 -9.97
N SER A 772 -32.68 10.74 -8.70
CA SER A 772 -33.42 11.29 -7.56
C SER A 772 -33.07 12.75 -7.26
N GLY A 773 -32.10 13.34 -7.97
CA GLY A 773 -31.67 14.73 -7.81
C GLY A 773 -30.50 14.94 -6.84
N CYS A 774 -29.90 13.87 -6.30
CA CYS A 774 -28.73 13.98 -5.43
C CYS A 774 -27.46 14.23 -6.27
N GLU A 775 -26.88 15.43 -6.15
CA GLU A 775 -25.67 15.83 -6.88
C GLU A 775 -24.37 15.70 -6.08
N SER A 776 -24.47 15.44 -4.77
CA SER A 776 -23.34 15.39 -3.85
C SER A 776 -23.22 14.01 -3.23
N PHE A 777 -22.15 13.30 -3.57
CA PHE A 777 -21.84 12.01 -2.97
C PHE A 777 -20.34 11.73 -2.98
N ASN A 778 -19.91 10.95 -1.99
CA ASN A 778 -18.57 10.41 -1.87
C ASN A 778 -18.62 8.90 -1.88
N LEU A 779 -17.70 8.26 -2.59
CA LEU A 779 -17.70 6.81 -2.78
C LEU A 779 -16.30 6.30 -2.46
N ILE A 780 -16.20 5.49 -1.41
CA ILE A 780 -14.98 4.78 -1.02
C ILE A 780 -15.24 3.29 -1.19
N HIS A 781 -15.42 2.89 -2.44
CA HIS A 781 -15.78 1.52 -2.85
C HIS A 781 -17.10 1.04 -2.24
N ASP A 782 -17.07 0.47 -1.04
CA ASP A 782 -18.20 -0.12 -0.32
C ASP A 782 -18.70 0.77 0.83
N SER A 783 -18.27 2.04 0.83
CA SER A 783 -18.74 3.10 1.71
C SER A 783 -19.30 4.25 0.88
N PHE A 784 -20.55 4.63 1.14
CA PHE A 784 -21.26 5.67 0.40
C PHE A 784 -21.62 6.81 1.33
N SER A 785 -21.27 8.04 0.96
CA SER A 785 -21.61 9.23 1.72
C SER A 785 -22.44 10.21 0.92
N VAL A 786 -23.47 10.79 1.54
CA VAL A 786 -24.38 11.79 0.97
C VAL A 786 -24.67 12.89 2.00
N PRO A 787 -25.26 14.05 1.61
CA PRO A 787 -25.76 15.02 2.56
C PRO A 787 -26.79 14.39 3.51
N CYS A 788 -26.89 14.90 4.75
CA CYS A 788 -27.71 14.29 5.80
C CYS A 788 -29.20 14.08 5.41
N ASN A 789 -29.75 14.95 4.56
CA ASN A 789 -31.15 14.86 4.12
C ASN A 789 -31.38 13.75 3.07
N GLU A 790 -30.32 13.23 2.44
CA GLU A 790 -30.38 12.26 1.35
C GLU A 790 -30.12 10.81 1.81
N VAL A 791 -29.82 10.59 3.10
CA VAL A 791 -29.35 9.30 3.61
C VAL A 791 -30.43 8.21 3.52
N ASP A 792 -31.70 8.55 3.72
CA ASP A 792 -32.82 7.60 3.49
C ASP A 792 -32.91 7.18 2.03
N GLN A 793 -32.72 8.14 1.11
CA GLN A 793 -32.73 7.87 -0.32
C GLN A 793 -31.54 7.00 -0.71
N LEU A 794 -30.35 7.24 -0.15
CA LEU A 794 -29.20 6.36 -0.30
C LEU A 794 -29.52 4.93 0.14
N ASN A 795 -30.08 4.74 1.34
CA ASN A 795 -30.46 3.42 1.85
C ASN A 795 -31.47 2.70 0.95
N LYS A 796 -32.44 3.42 0.40
CA LYS A 796 -33.38 2.87 -0.58
C LYS A 796 -32.68 2.49 -1.89
N CYS A 797 -31.89 3.39 -2.47
CA CYS A 797 -31.19 3.17 -3.73
C CYS A 797 -30.24 1.98 -3.68
N VAL A 798 -29.52 1.78 -2.56
CA VAL A 798 -28.63 0.64 -2.37
C VAL A 798 -29.41 -0.68 -2.37
N ARG A 799 -30.50 -0.78 -1.61
CA ARG A 799 -31.36 -1.97 -1.58
C ARG A 799 -31.92 -2.33 -2.95
N ASP A 800 -32.47 -1.33 -3.64
CA ASP A 800 -33.03 -1.54 -4.98
C ASP A 800 -31.95 -1.96 -5.99
N SER A 801 -30.75 -1.39 -5.87
CA SER A 801 -29.61 -1.72 -6.74
C SER A 801 -29.05 -3.10 -6.46
N TYR A 802 -29.04 -3.55 -5.21
CA TYR A 802 -28.65 -4.89 -4.83
C TYR A 802 -29.63 -5.92 -5.42
N VAL A 803 -30.93 -5.68 -5.27
CA VAL A 803 -31.97 -6.56 -5.85
C VAL A 803 -31.84 -6.62 -7.37
N GLU A 804 -31.76 -5.48 -8.06
CA GLU A 804 -31.61 -5.44 -9.52
C GLU A 804 -30.36 -6.19 -10.01
N LEU A 805 -29.24 -6.06 -9.30
CA LEU A 805 -28.00 -6.72 -9.66
C LEU A 805 -28.11 -8.25 -9.61
N PHE A 806 -28.74 -8.80 -8.56
CA PHE A 806 -28.79 -10.25 -8.34
C PHE A 806 -29.99 -10.94 -8.97
N GLU A 807 -31.09 -10.23 -9.26
CA GLU A 807 -32.19 -10.73 -10.09
C GLU A 807 -31.72 -11.11 -11.51
N GLY A 808 -30.67 -10.46 -12.01
CA GLY A 808 -30.07 -10.72 -13.32
C GLY A 808 -29.16 -11.96 -13.41
N ASP A 809 -29.09 -12.79 -12.36
CA ASP A 809 -28.23 -13.97 -12.24
C ASP A 809 -26.79 -13.76 -12.77
N PRO A 810 -26.01 -12.89 -12.10
CA PRO A 810 -24.68 -12.51 -12.57
C PRO A 810 -23.68 -13.67 -12.58
N LEU A 811 -23.91 -14.74 -11.80
CA LEU A 811 -23.04 -15.93 -11.81
C LEU A 811 -23.25 -16.75 -13.09
N GLU A 812 -24.50 -16.96 -13.49
CA GLU A 812 -24.84 -17.65 -14.74
C GLU A 812 -24.43 -16.85 -15.97
N ASP A 813 -24.62 -15.52 -15.99
CA ASP A 813 -24.10 -14.65 -17.08
C ASP A 813 -22.58 -14.79 -17.20
N TRP A 814 -21.85 -14.70 -16.08
CA TRP A 814 -20.41 -14.87 -16.07
C TRP A 814 -19.99 -16.28 -16.53
N TYR A 815 -20.68 -17.34 -16.08
CA TYR A 815 -20.42 -18.72 -16.52
C TYR A 815 -20.57 -18.87 -18.04
N LYS A 816 -21.65 -18.35 -18.63
CA LYS A 816 -21.87 -18.38 -20.09
C LYS A 816 -20.75 -17.68 -20.84
N GLN A 817 -20.30 -16.52 -20.34
CA GLN A 817 -19.18 -15.79 -20.92
C GLN A 817 -17.86 -16.57 -20.84
N MET A 818 -17.61 -17.28 -19.74
CA MET A 818 -16.45 -18.17 -19.61
C MET A 818 -16.54 -19.37 -20.55
N GLN A 819 -17.72 -19.99 -20.68
CA GLN A 819 -17.97 -21.13 -21.54
C GLN A 819 -17.72 -20.80 -23.02
N MET A 820 -18.04 -19.58 -23.47
CA MET A 820 -17.75 -19.13 -24.84
C MET A 820 -16.26 -19.01 -25.15
N GLN A 821 -15.40 -18.91 -24.13
CA GLN A 821 -13.95 -18.72 -24.31
C GLN A 821 -13.17 -20.03 -24.38
N VAL A 822 -13.83 -21.16 -24.14
CA VAL A 822 -13.21 -22.49 -24.10
C VAL A 822 -14.02 -23.50 -24.90
N SER A 823 -13.35 -24.46 -25.51
CA SER A 823 -14.02 -25.54 -26.26
C SER A 823 -14.57 -26.64 -25.35
N LYS A 824 -14.05 -26.77 -24.13
CA LYS A 824 -14.49 -27.75 -23.14
C LYS A 824 -15.77 -27.29 -22.44
N ILE A 825 -16.69 -28.22 -22.17
CA ILE A 825 -17.84 -27.98 -21.30
C ILE A 825 -17.37 -27.77 -19.85
N LEU A 826 -17.66 -26.59 -19.32
CA LEU A 826 -17.38 -26.19 -17.95
C LEU A 826 -18.49 -26.64 -17.01
N THR A 827 -18.14 -26.81 -15.73
CA THR A 827 -19.11 -27.16 -14.67
C THR A 827 -20.13 -26.04 -14.47
N THR A 828 -21.42 -26.35 -14.58
CA THR A 828 -22.53 -25.38 -14.42
C THR A 828 -22.67 -24.87 -12.98
N PRO A 829 -23.13 -23.63 -12.78
CA PRO A 829 -23.24 -23.03 -11.44
C PRO A 829 -24.41 -23.59 -10.62
N ASN A 830 -25.43 -24.22 -11.25
CA ASN A 830 -26.54 -24.88 -10.55
C ASN A 830 -26.09 -25.91 -9.48
N LYS A 831 -24.85 -26.40 -9.55
CA LYS A 831 -24.28 -27.30 -8.54
C LYS A 831 -23.88 -26.60 -7.24
N VAL A 832 -23.78 -25.28 -7.23
CA VAL A 832 -23.25 -24.50 -6.10
C VAL A 832 -24.20 -23.42 -5.57
N ILE A 833 -25.30 -23.14 -6.28
CA ILE A 833 -26.36 -22.26 -5.79
C ILE A 833 -26.97 -22.86 -4.51
N VAL A 834 -27.11 -22.02 -3.48
CA VAL A 834 -27.81 -22.39 -2.24
C VAL A 834 -29.31 -22.22 -2.46
N GLY A 835 -29.74 -21.06 -2.97
CA GLY A 835 -31.09 -20.86 -3.50
C GLY A 835 -32.18 -20.65 -2.46
N ASP A 836 -31.84 -20.28 -1.22
CA ASP A 836 -32.78 -20.09 -0.12
C ASP A 836 -33.05 -18.61 0.24
N LEU A 837 -32.30 -17.68 -0.36
CA LEU A 837 -32.50 -16.24 -0.23
C LEU A 837 -33.58 -15.72 -1.21
N ASP A 838 -34.64 -15.14 -0.66
CA ASP A 838 -35.57 -14.30 -1.41
C ASP A 838 -35.05 -12.86 -1.45
N LEU A 839 -34.69 -12.39 -2.65
CA LEU A 839 -34.18 -11.04 -2.87
C LEU A 839 -35.21 -9.96 -2.49
N GLY A 840 -36.51 -10.26 -2.48
CA GLY A 840 -37.54 -9.34 -2.02
C GLY A 840 -37.32 -8.86 -0.58
N GLN A 841 -36.78 -9.72 0.29
CA GLN A 841 -36.51 -9.42 1.71
C GLN A 841 -35.41 -8.36 1.89
N VAL A 842 -34.56 -8.14 0.89
CA VAL A 842 -33.50 -7.12 0.94
C VAL A 842 -34.09 -5.71 1.03
N LYS A 843 -35.28 -5.49 0.46
CA LYS A 843 -35.96 -4.19 0.50
C LYS A 843 -36.33 -3.76 1.91
N ASP A 844 -36.50 -4.71 2.82
CA ASP A 844 -36.83 -4.43 4.21
C ASP A 844 -35.58 -4.27 5.09
N SER A 845 -34.37 -4.51 4.57
CA SER A 845 -33.14 -4.44 5.37
C SER A 845 -32.80 -3.03 5.84
N THR A 846 -32.64 -2.89 7.15
CA THR A 846 -32.27 -1.63 7.81
C THR A 846 -30.76 -1.39 7.83
N TYR A 847 -29.96 -2.47 7.88
CA TYR A 847 -28.52 -2.40 8.18
C TYR A 847 -27.62 -2.92 7.05
N ILE A 848 -28.14 -3.08 5.83
CA ILE A 848 -27.34 -3.51 4.67
C ILE A 848 -26.09 -2.61 4.51
N PHE A 849 -26.28 -1.30 4.68
CA PHE A 849 -25.26 -0.28 4.82
C PHE A 849 -25.55 0.47 6.13
N ASN A 850 -24.56 0.62 7.01
CA ASN A 850 -24.76 1.04 8.40
C ASN A 850 -23.65 1.93 8.96
#